data_AF-F0S2G0-F1
#
_entry.id   AF-F0S2G0-F1
#
_cell.length_a   1.000
_cell.length_b   1.000
_cell.length_c   1.000
_cell.angle_alpha   90.00
_cell.angle_beta   90.00
_cell.angle_gamma   90.00
#
_symmetry.space_group_name_H-M   'P 1'
#
loop_
_entity.id
_entity.type
_entity.pdbx_description
1 polymer ?
#
loop_
_entity_poly.entity_id
_entity_poly.type
_entity_poly.pdbx_seq_one_letter_code
_entity_poly.pdbx_strand_id
1 'polypeptide(L)'
;MKKVGVVFCSCGEQINQKINFKELKELALKLPGVEEVIITKDLCKSPEKQLESLRGKVSSLIFGGCSERSSLQFNEDRIQKLLKFLQIDPAMFETLNLREQCVMIHDNIEGINAKAKDMLLMAYEKLKTNVGALKEKLKKRVLIVGGGVAGQSCAQALADIGVESVIVEEKPYLGGLTASIPALWQSESYPSVCTSQCVLPVVGRETMLRDRIKVLTNSEIEDIEKDSGTFKVKIRRKSIKINPDKCIACGECEKVCPVEVPNEFNLGKTKRKAIYKPFPLAIPDVYHIDEAACIFCGECEKVCPTQAINLQAESETIEEEVGAIVIATGLKGGDVSQYRELGYEFPEVITLTEYQRYSANNFFGNKPKEIAFILCKKDEEGYCSRLCCLETAKIAALLAKQMPDIKVRIFYRSLRTTGRAFEEFRKRAEAGGVEFIQTVVEKVEREGKGKLRIKTEKGEFTANLAVLAEPLVPAQARITQMLNMYTDIYGFPLEFQPRVINPLESFVERVYVIGTAKGFKDVQESIESALGVAPKIYKDLKGREKKYYAQIDQDKCSRCETCLMCCPHGAISVKKGKTPEDNWIEIDPNLCRGCGLCYAACPSKAINFSNLEDEQILKMVEVAFKHLPKDKPRILAFLCYWCAYGAADLMGVNGEKLPENFRSIRVRCSASLSLEVINEILSRNLADGIIVAGCPEHNCHHVWGNYMQERRIEMLNESLRLLGVNNKLVKWEYIGVPNWKKLANSIRKMNEVLTKLKEDNYVKA
;
A
#
# COMPACT_ATOMS: atom_id res chain seq x y z
N MET A 1 16.25 34.65 16.55
CA MET A 1 14.87 34.41 17.03
C MET A 1 13.97 34.27 15.80
N LYS A 2 13.03 33.31 15.77
CA LYS A 2 12.13 33.14 14.61
C LYS A 2 11.22 34.36 14.47
N LYS A 3 11.03 34.86 13.25
CA LYS A 3 10.07 35.92 12.95
C LYS A 3 8.70 35.29 12.71
N VAL A 4 7.77 35.47 13.63
CA VAL A 4 6.47 34.78 13.63
C VAL A 4 5.38 35.72 13.15
N GLY A 5 4.65 35.30 12.12
CA GLY A 5 3.36 35.89 11.76
C GLY A 5 2.23 35.11 12.44
N VAL A 6 1.24 35.81 12.97
CA VAL A 6 0.03 35.21 13.54
C VAL A 6 -1.18 35.68 12.75
N VAL A 7 -1.98 34.74 12.25
CA VAL A 7 -3.17 35.04 11.45
C VAL A 7 -4.39 34.44 12.10
N PHE A 8 -5.34 35.27 12.48
CA PHE A 8 -6.65 34.84 12.98
C PHE A 8 -7.73 35.06 11.92
N CYS A 9 -8.46 34.00 11.56
CA CYS A 9 -9.59 34.06 10.65
C CYS A 9 -10.90 33.93 11.42
N SER A 10 -11.84 34.84 11.17
CA SER A 10 -13.15 34.84 11.81
C SER A 10 -14.20 33.92 11.14
N CYS A 11 -13.84 33.31 9.99
CA CYS A 11 -14.70 32.42 9.18
C CYS A 11 -16.08 33.02 8.89
N GLY A 12 -16.13 34.17 8.20
CA GLY A 12 -17.39 34.84 7.90
C GLY A 12 -18.11 35.33 9.16
N GLU A 13 -17.34 35.78 10.15
CA GLU A 13 -17.82 36.20 11.48
C GLU A 13 -18.43 35.11 12.38
N GLN A 14 -18.51 33.85 11.92
CA GLN A 14 -19.02 32.72 12.71
C GLN A 14 -18.31 32.54 14.05
N ILE A 15 -17.03 32.90 14.13
CA ILE A 15 -16.20 32.76 15.33
C ILE A 15 -16.20 34.06 16.16
N ASN A 16 -16.46 35.21 15.50
CA ASN A 16 -16.28 36.55 16.08
C ASN A 16 -17.26 36.86 17.22
N GLN A 17 -18.42 36.19 17.24
CA GLN A 17 -19.42 36.36 18.30
C GLN A 17 -18.99 35.77 19.65
N LYS A 18 -18.08 34.79 19.65
CA LYS A 18 -17.66 34.08 20.87
C LYS A 18 -16.18 34.24 21.22
N ILE A 19 -15.32 34.65 20.28
CA ILE A 19 -13.90 34.91 20.53
C ILE A 19 -13.61 36.42 20.52
N ASN A 20 -13.00 36.89 21.61
CA ASN A 20 -12.42 38.21 21.70
C ASN A 20 -11.06 38.25 21.00
N PHE A 21 -11.07 38.51 19.69
CA PHE A 21 -9.84 38.61 18.90
C PHE A 21 -8.95 39.79 19.28
N LYS A 22 -9.47 40.82 19.95
CA LYS A 22 -8.66 41.94 20.45
C LYS A 22 -7.72 41.46 21.54
N GLU A 23 -8.26 40.77 22.55
CA GLU A 23 -7.45 40.18 23.63
C GLU A 23 -6.48 39.11 23.11
N LEU A 24 -6.93 38.28 22.16
CA LEU A 24 -6.06 37.24 21.59
C LEU A 24 -4.90 37.85 20.79
N LYS A 25 -5.15 38.97 20.07
CA LYS A 25 -4.12 39.75 19.39
C LYS A 25 -3.14 40.39 20.37
N GLU A 26 -3.64 41.00 21.44
CA GLU A 26 -2.80 41.60 22.47
C GLU A 26 -1.90 40.54 23.15
N LEU A 27 -2.44 39.34 23.40
CA LEU A 27 -1.65 38.22 23.91
C LEU A 27 -0.58 37.79 22.89
N ALA A 28 -0.93 37.64 21.61
CA ALA A 28 0.01 37.26 20.56
C ALA A 28 1.16 38.26 20.41
N LEU A 29 0.87 39.57 20.44
CA LEU A 29 1.89 40.64 20.33
C LEU A 29 2.87 40.67 21.52
N LYS A 30 2.49 40.13 22.68
CA LYS A 30 3.38 40.02 23.84
C LYS A 30 4.36 38.84 23.73
N LEU A 31 4.16 37.93 22.78
CA LEU A 31 5.02 36.77 22.61
C LEU A 31 6.31 37.16 21.86
N PRO A 32 7.50 36.76 22.37
CA PRO A 32 8.77 37.11 21.73
C PRO A 32 8.87 36.67 20.26
N GLY A 33 9.34 37.57 19.39
CA GLY A 33 9.53 37.29 17.96
C GLY A 33 8.26 37.29 17.11
N VAL A 34 7.10 37.64 17.68
CA VAL A 34 5.89 37.91 16.89
C VAL A 34 6.01 39.29 16.24
N GLU A 35 6.09 39.33 14.91
CA GLU A 35 6.30 40.55 14.12
C GLU A 35 4.98 41.20 13.71
N GLU A 36 3.98 40.40 13.40
CA GLU A 36 2.71 40.88 12.86
C GLU A 36 1.57 39.93 13.24
N VAL A 37 0.43 40.53 13.61
CA VAL A 37 -0.81 39.81 13.92
C VAL A 37 -1.93 40.36 13.04
N ILE A 38 -2.40 39.52 12.12
CA ILE A 38 -3.48 39.84 11.17
C ILE A 38 -4.77 39.17 11.64
N ILE A 39 -5.86 39.94 11.69
CA ILE A 39 -7.21 39.42 11.86
C ILE A 39 -7.92 39.60 10.53
N THR A 40 -8.43 38.53 9.95
CA THR A 40 -9.07 38.54 8.64
C THR A 40 -10.41 37.81 8.64
N LYS A 41 -11.22 38.08 7.63
CA LYS A 41 -12.47 37.36 7.33
C LYS A 41 -12.24 36.46 6.12
N ASP A 42 -12.79 35.25 6.19
CA ASP A 42 -12.83 34.33 5.04
C ASP A 42 -11.47 34.10 4.36
N LEU A 43 -10.44 33.78 5.15
CA LEU A 43 -9.09 33.50 4.63
C LEU A 43 -9.12 32.44 3.51
N CYS A 44 -10.07 31.49 3.58
CA CYS A 44 -10.26 30.47 2.57
C CYS A 44 -10.68 30.99 1.18
N LYS A 45 -11.05 32.27 1.00
CA LYS A 45 -11.43 32.83 -0.30
C LYS A 45 -10.22 33.34 -1.09
N SER A 46 -9.36 34.14 -0.47
CA SER A 46 -8.20 34.76 -1.13
C SER A 46 -6.96 34.80 -0.20
N PRO A 47 -6.44 33.64 0.24
CA PRO A 47 -5.44 33.61 1.31
C PRO A 47 -4.13 34.33 0.95
N GLU A 48 -3.65 34.17 -0.28
CA GLU A 48 -2.40 34.80 -0.76
C GLU A 48 -2.54 36.33 -0.76
N LYS A 49 -3.65 36.86 -1.31
CA LYS A 49 -3.91 38.31 -1.34
C LYS A 49 -4.06 38.88 0.07
N GLN A 50 -4.74 38.17 0.97
CA GLN A 50 -4.98 38.66 2.33
C GLN A 50 -3.71 38.67 3.18
N LEU A 51 -2.71 37.84 2.85
CA LEU A 51 -1.49 37.68 3.64
C LEU A 51 -0.21 38.14 2.91
N GLU A 52 -0.34 38.86 1.79
CA GLU A 52 0.82 39.37 1.02
C GLU A 52 1.78 40.17 1.90
N SER A 53 1.28 40.94 2.89
CA SER A 53 2.13 41.73 3.79
C SER A 53 3.13 40.90 4.61
N LEU A 54 2.87 39.61 4.79
CA LEU A 54 3.75 38.70 5.52
C LEU A 54 4.86 38.11 4.66
N ARG A 55 4.73 38.17 3.34
CA ARG A 55 5.64 37.50 2.40
C ARG A 55 7.07 38.02 2.55
N GLY A 56 8.00 37.11 2.84
CA GLY A 56 9.41 37.45 3.10
C GLY A 56 9.68 38.23 4.40
N LYS A 57 8.65 38.72 5.10
CA LYS A 57 8.77 39.43 6.37
C LYS A 57 8.89 38.47 7.55
N VAL A 58 8.16 37.35 7.50
CA VAL A 58 8.13 36.33 8.56
C VAL A 58 8.74 35.02 8.08
N SER A 59 9.34 34.26 9.01
CA SER A 59 9.96 32.95 8.76
C SER A 59 9.09 31.79 9.23
N SER A 60 7.99 32.07 9.93
CA SER A 60 7.11 31.08 10.54
C SER A 60 5.71 31.64 10.69
N LEU A 61 4.69 30.77 10.66
CA LEU A 61 3.28 31.18 10.66
C LEU A 61 2.47 30.38 11.68
N ILE A 62 1.67 31.08 12.50
CA ILE A 62 0.60 30.48 13.29
C ILE A 62 -0.73 30.87 12.65
N PHE A 63 -1.53 29.89 12.26
CA PHE A 63 -2.88 30.11 11.73
C PHE A 63 -3.93 29.72 12.75
N GLY A 64 -4.87 30.63 12.99
CA GLY A 64 -6.02 30.41 13.85
C GLY A 64 -7.35 30.52 13.13
N GLY A 65 -8.13 29.44 13.15
CA GLY A 65 -9.42 29.42 12.48
C GLY A 65 -10.03 28.02 12.47
N CYS A 66 -10.38 27.53 11.28
CA CYS A 66 -10.87 26.17 11.12
C CYS A 66 -9.75 25.13 11.16
N SER A 67 -10.15 23.87 11.34
CA SER A 67 -9.26 22.71 11.24
C SER A 67 -8.55 22.65 9.88
N GLU A 68 -7.22 22.56 9.90
CA GLU A 68 -6.39 22.28 8.72
C GLU A 68 -6.69 20.90 8.10
N ARG A 69 -7.21 19.98 8.91
CA ARG A 69 -7.49 18.60 8.50
C ARG A 69 -8.88 18.45 7.89
N SER A 70 -9.89 19.04 8.51
CA SER A 70 -11.30 18.76 8.20
C SER A 70 -12.02 19.91 7.47
N SER A 71 -11.37 21.06 7.32
CA SER A 71 -11.90 22.16 6.52
C SER A 71 -12.00 21.79 5.04
N LEU A 72 -13.21 21.90 4.47
CA LEU A 72 -13.47 21.61 3.05
C LEU A 72 -12.89 22.67 2.10
N GLN A 73 -12.59 23.88 2.59
CA GLN A 73 -12.14 24.99 1.73
C GLN A 73 -10.70 25.44 2.02
N PHE A 74 -10.13 25.07 3.16
CA PHE A 74 -8.79 25.50 3.59
C PHE A 74 -8.10 24.36 4.34
N ASN A 75 -7.72 23.33 3.59
CA ASN A 75 -7.06 22.12 4.09
C ASN A 75 -5.53 22.23 4.03
N GLU A 76 -4.82 21.18 4.47
CA GLU A 76 -3.35 21.10 4.47
C GLU A 76 -2.73 21.39 3.09
N ASP A 77 -3.33 20.93 1.98
CA ASP A 77 -2.82 21.22 0.63
C ASP A 77 -2.85 22.72 0.31
N ARG A 78 -3.92 23.41 0.72
CA ARG A 78 -4.06 24.86 0.49
C ARG A 78 -3.13 25.65 1.40
N ILE A 79 -2.90 25.19 2.62
CA ILE A 79 -1.91 25.74 3.54
C ILE A 79 -0.51 25.59 2.95
N GLN A 80 -0.13 24.42 2.42
CA GLN A 80 1.17 24.24 1.79
C GLN A 80 1.40 25.21 0.62
N LYS A 81 0.38 25.42 -0.22
CA LYS A 81 0.44 26.43 -1.30
C LYS A 81 0.66 27.84 -0.75
N LEU A 82 -0.07 28.21 0.30
CA LEU A 82 0.09 29.50 0.96
C LEU A 82 1.50 29.67 1.57
N LEU A 83 2.01 28.68 2.29
CA LEU A 83 3.35 28.74 2.90
C LEU A 83 4.43 28.92 1.83
N LYS A 84 4.31 28.19 0.71
CA LYS A 84 5.21 28.36 -0.44
C LYS A 84 5.15 29.77 -1.01
N PHE A 85 3.95 30.34 -1.16
CA PHE A 85 3.76 31.72 -1.62
C PHE A 85 4.41 32.74 -0.68
N LEU A 86 4.25 32.56 0.64
CA LEU A 86 4.83 33.40 1.67
C LEU A 86 6.35 33.21 1.85
N GLN A 87 6.95 32.20 1.21
CA GLN A 87 8.35 31.79 1.35
C GLN A 87 8.68 31.24 2.75
N ILE A 88 7.74 30.52 3.34
CA ILE A 88 7.86 29.89 4.66
C ILE A 88 8.08 28.39 4.48
N ASP A 89 9.04 27.83 5.22
CA ASP A 89 9.26 26.39 5.28
C ASP A 89 7.99 25.66 5.79
N PRO A 90 7.51 24.59 5.12
CA PRO A 90 6.29 23.89 5.52
C PRO A 90 6.26 23.36 6.96
N ALA A 91 7.42 23.12 7.57
CA ALA A 91 7.53 22.71 8.97
C ALA A 91 7.41 23.89 9.97
N MET A 92 7.64 25.13 9.51
CA MET A 92 7.54 26.36 10.31
C MET A 92 6.11 26.89 10.39
N PHE A 93 5.15 25.99 10.61
CA PHE A 93 3.73 26.28 10.64
C PHE A 93 3.01 25.49 11.73
N GLU A 94 2.12 26.14 12.49
CA GLU A 94 1.18 25.48 13.40
C GLU A 94 -0.22 26.06 13.28
N THR A 95 -1.23 25.22 13.51
CA THR A 95 -2.64 25.61 13.51
C THR A 95 -3.20 25.61 14.92
N LEU A 96 -4.03 26.61 15.22
CA LEU A 96 -4.94 26.64 16.36
C LEU A 96 -6.39 26.55 15.86
N ASN A 97 -7.02 25.40 16.12
CA ASN A 97 -8.37 25.05 15.68
C ASN A 97 -9.43 25.72 16.58
N LEU A 98 -9.68 27.00 16.32
CA LEU A 98 -10.61 27.84 17.07
C LEU A 98 -12.08 27.55 16.75
N ARG A 99 -12.37 26.89 15.62
CA ARG A 99 -13.75 26.65 15.17
C ARG A 99 -14.28 25.32 15.69
N GLU A 100 -13.85 24.21 15.09
CA GLU A 100 -14.41 22.88 15.36
C GLU A 100 -14.09 22.41 16.79
N GLN A 101 -12.85 22.61 17.27
CA GLN A 101 -12.41 22.12 18.58
C GLN A 101 -12.38 23.18 19.68
N CYS A 102 -13.01 24.34 19.45
CA CYS A 102 -13.18 25.39 20.47
C CYS A 102 -14.58 25.99 20.46
N VAL A 103 -14.89 26.91 19.54
CA VAL A 103 -16.17 27.66 19.56
C VAL A 103 -17.40 26.77 19.38
N MET A 104 -17.32 25.72 18.55
CA MET A 104 -18.48 24.87 18.26
C MET A 104 -18.83 23.94 19.43
N ILE A 105 -17.82 23.51 20.19
CA ILE A 105 -17.98 22.52 21.26
C ILE A 105 -18.20 23.09 22.66
N HIS A 106 -18.23 24.41 22.80
CA HIS A 106 -18.42 25.08 24.09
C HIS A 106 -19.49 26.18 23.97
N ASP A 107 -20.16 26.47 25.08
CA ASP A 107 -21.17 27.54 25.16
C ASP A 107 -20.74 28.71 26.04
N ASN A 108 -19.98 28.46 27.10
CA ASN A 108 -19.45 29.50 27.98
C ASN A 108 -18.38 30.36 27.27
N ILE A 109 -18.67 31.66 27.12
CA ILE A 109 -17.80 32.62 26.41
C ILE A 109 -16.45 32.80 27.11
N GLU A 110 -16.42 32.89 28.44
CA GLU A 110 -15.17 33.05 29.19
C GLU A 110 -14.27 31.81 29.01
N GLY A 111 -14.85 30.61 29.11
CA GLY A 111 -14.15 29.35 28.91
C GLY A 111 -13.64 29.16 27.48
N ILE A 112 -14.42 29.60 26.47
CA ILE A 112 -13.99 29.64 25.06
C ILE A 112 -12.76 30.53 24.89
N ASN A 113 -12.78 31.74 25.46
CA ASN A 113 -11.67 32.68 25.34
C ASN A 113 -10.43 32.22 26.11
N ALA A 114 -10.60 31.64 27.30
CA ALA A 114 -9.53 31.00 28.06
C ALA A 114 -8.86 29.89 27.23
N LYS A 115 -9.67 29.00 26.63
CA LYS A 115 -9.16 27.94 25.76
C LYS A 115 -8.46 28.47 24.52
N ALA A 116 -9.00 29.50 23.86
CA ALA A 116 -8.36 30.11 22.70
C ALA A 116 -6.97 30.69 23.03
N LYS A 117 -6.84 31.35 24.20
CA LYS A 117 -5.55 31.86 24.70
C LYS A 117 -4.57 30.72 24.98
N ASP A 118 -5.00 29.66 25.65
CA ASP A 118 -4.14 28.49 25.91
C ASP A 118 -3.68 27.82 24.60
N MET A 119 -4.58 27.65 23.62
CA MET A 119 -4.24 27.05 22.32
C MET A 119 -3.21 27.88 21.54
N LEU A 120 -3.28 29.21 21.62
CA LEU A 120 -2.26 30.09 21.06
C LEU A 120 -0.89 29.86 21.71
N LEU A 121 -0.84 29.78 23.05
CA LEU A 121 0.40 29.51 23.77
C LEU A 121 0.97 28.13 23.41
N MET A 122 0.12 27.10 23.34
CA MET A 122 0.52 25.75 22.94
C MET A 122 1.13 25.74 21.52
N ALA A 123 0.46 26.38 20.55
CA ALA A 123 0.94 26.46 19.18
C ALA A 123 2.27 27.22 19.09
N TYR A 124 2.42 28.30 19.86
CA TYR A 124 3.64 29.10 19.90
C TYR A 124 4.83 28.33 20.51
N GLU A 125 4.64 27.66 21.65
CA GLU A 125 5.71 26.86 22.28
C GLU A 125 6.18 25.70 21.39
N LYS A 126 5.25 25.06 20.68
CA LYS A 126 5.60 24.06 19.67
C LYS A 126 6.35 24.69 18.49
N LEU A 127 5.85 25.79 17.92
CA LEU A 127 6.48 26.41 16.77
C LEU A 127 7.91 26.89 17.06
N LYS A 128 8.18 27.37 18.28
CA LYS A 128 9.53 27.75 18.74
C LYS A 128 10.53 26.61 18.59
N THR A 129 10.10 25.39 18.88
CA THR A 129 10.96 24.19 18.88
C THR A 129 11.01 23.46 17.54
N ASN A 130 10.17 23.83 16.57
CA ASN A 130 10.19 23.18 15.26
C ASN A 130 11.53 23.33 14.52
N VAL A 131 11.87 22.33 13.72
CA VAL A 131 12.99 22.27 12.77
C VAL A 131 12.48 22.22 11.33
N GLY A 132 13.32 22.63 10.37
CA GLY A 132 12.95 22.74 8.96
C GLY A 132 12.51 21.41 8.34
N ALA A 133 11.67 21.48 7.31
CA ALA A 133 11.18 20.30 6.63
C ALA A 133 12.32 19.57 5.90
N LEU A 134 12.31 18.24 5.97
CA LEU A 134 13.17 17.42 5.12
C LEU A 134 12.67 17.54 3.68
N LYS A 135 13.56 17.95 2.76
CA LYS A 135 13.28 17.94 1.32
C LYS A 135 13.78 16.65 0.71
N GLU A 136 12.86 15.80 0.26
CA GLU A 136 13.23 14.55 -0.37
C GLU A 136 13.94 14.78 -1.70
N LYS A 137 15.03 14.04 -1.93
CA LYS A 137 15.74 13.99 -3.20
C LYS A 137 15.70 12.55 -3.71
N LEU A 138 14.84 12.31 -4.68
CA LEU A 138 14.54 10.96 -5.16
C LEU A 138 15.06 10.75 -6.59
N LYS A 139 15.49 9.53 -6.90
CA LYS A 139 15.79 9.11 -8.27
C LYS A 139 14.50 9.04 -9.09
N LYS A 140 14.46 9.68 -10.26
CA LYS A 140 13.27 9.73 -11.12
C LYS A 140 13.19 8.53 -12.08
N ARG A 141 13.38 7.32 -11.54
CA ARG A 141 13.38 6.07 -12.28
C ARG A 141 12.66 4.99 -11.49
N VAL A 142 11.96 4.09 -12.18
CA VAL A 142 11.07 3.09 -11.58
C VAL A 142 11.54 1.68 -11.95
N LEU A 143 11.57 0.78 -10.99
CA LEU A 143 11.71 -0.65 -11.26
C LEU A 143 10.33 -1.30 -11.33
N ILE A 144 10.08 -2.10 -12.36
CA ILE A 144 8.86 -2.89 -12.53
C ILE A 144 9.27 -4.36 -12.51
N VAL A 145 8.76 -5.10 -11.54
CA VAL A 145 9.06 -6.53 -11.34
C VAL A 145 7.95 -7.36 -11.96
N GLY A 146 8.23 -7.98 -13.11
CA GLY A 146 7.29 -8.75 -13.92
C GLY A 146 6.91 -8.05 -15.23
N GLY A 147 7.18 -8.72 -16.35
CA GLY A 147 6.89 -8.30 -17.72
C GLY A 147 5.56 -8.81 -18.26
N GLY A 148 4.59 -9.10 -17.38
CA GLY A 148 3.20 -9.35 -17.79
C GLY A 148 2.51 -8.10 -18.36
N VAL A 149 1.27 -8.25 -18.81
CA VAL A 149 0.49 -7.13 -19.40
C VAL A 149 0.41 -5.91 -18.46
N ALA A 150 0.27 -6.12 -17.14
CA ALA A 150 0.24 -5.03 -16.17
C ALA A 150 1.59 -4.28 -16.09
N GLY A 151 2.71 -5.02 -16.04
CA GLY A 151 4.04 -4.41 -15.95
C GLY A 151 4.40 -3.64 -17.22
N GLN A 152 4.09 -4.21 -18.38
CA GLN A 152 4.26 -3.55 -19.68
C GLN A 152 3.43 -2.26 -19.77
N SER A 153 2.13 -2.31 -19.49
CA SER A 153 1.27 -1.12 -19.53
C SER A 153 1.67 -0.04 -18.52
N CYS A 154 2.22 -0.44 -17.35
CA CYS A 154 2.75 0.51 -16.37
C CYS A 154 3.98 1.25 -16.93
N ALA A 155 4.92 0.50 -17.52
CA ALA A 155 6.12 1.07 -18.13
C ALA A 155 5.77 2.05 -19.26
N GLN A 156 4.82 1.68 -20.11
CA GLN A 156 4.30 2.52 -21.19
C GLN A 156 3.68 3.82 -20.65
N ALA A 157 2.77 3.71 -19.67
CA ALA A 157 2.13 4.89 -19.08
C ALA A 157 3.14 5.81 -18.36
N LEU A 158 4.17 5.25 -17.73
CA LEU A 158 5.25 6.02 -17.12
C LEU A 158 6.10 6.74 -18.17
N ALA A 159 6.45 6.06 -19.26
CA ALA A 159 7.20 6.65 -20.37
C ALA A 159 6.42 7.80 -21.03
N ASP A 160 5.11 7.64 -21.23
CA ASP A 160 4.23 8.66 -21.82
C ASP A 160 4.17 9.96 -20.98
N ILE A 161 4.43 9.88 -19.66
CA ILE A 161 4.53 11.04 -18.75
C ILE A 161 5.99 11.42 -18.40
N GLY A 162 6.96 10.86 -19.13
CA GLY A 162 8.38 11.22 -19.04
C GLY A 162 9.16 10.58 -17.89
N VAL A 163 8.69 9.48 -17.33
CA VAL A 163 9.37 8.73 -16.26
C VAL A 163 10.07 7.50 -16.84
N GLU A 164 11.35 7.33 -16.50
CA GLU A 164 12.12 6.17 -16.92
C GLU A 164 11.78 4.94 -16.09
N SER A 165 11.75 3.78 -16.74
CA SER A 165 11.48 2.51 -16.08
C SER A 165 12.39 1.38 -16.53
N VAL A 166 12.59 0.41 -15.65
CA VAL A 166 13.26 -0.87 -15.92
C VAL A 166 12.27 -1.98 -15.64
N ILE A 167 11.97 -2.81 -16.63
CA ILE A 167 11.23 -4.05 -16.44
C ILE A 167 12.22 -5.17 -16.20
N VAL A 168 12.06 -5.91 -15.11
CA VAL A 168 12.79 -7.16 -14.85
C VAL A 168 11.80 -8.32 -15.00
N GLU A 169 12.09 -9.21 -15.94
CA GLU A 169 11.28 -10.38 -16.27
C GLU A 169 12.12 -11.66 -16.15
N GLU A 170 11.64 -12.61 -15.36
CA GLU A 170 12.34 -13.86 -15.09
C GLU A 170 12.44 -14.74 -16.34
N LYS A 171 11.42 -14.69 -17.20
CA LYS A 171 11.35 -15.48 -18.43
C LYS A 171 12.15 -14.82 -19.54
N PRO A 172 12.53 -15.58 -20.59
CA PRO A 172 13.16 -14.99 -21.76
C PRO A 172 12.23 -14.07 -22.58
N TYR A 173 10.94 -13.99 -22.24
CA TYR A 173 9.91 -13.27 -22.99
C TYR A 173 8.93 -12.51 -22.09
N LEU A 174 8.31 -11.47 -22.65
CA LEU A 174 7.22 -10.69 -22.08
C LEU A 174 5.84 -11.32 -22.33
N GLY A 175 4.88 -11.05 -21.44
CA GLY A 175 3.48 -11.44 -21.60
C GLY A 175 2.88 -12.23 -20.43
N GLY A 176 3.73 -12.74 -19.51
CA GLY A 176 3.28 -13.41 -18.29
C GLY A 176 2.33 -14.58 -18.55
N LEU A 177 1.36 -14.79 -17.64
CA LEU A 177 0.33 -15.83 -17.77
C LEU A 177 -0.59 -15.63 -18.99
N THR A 178 -0.76 -14.39 -19.45
CA THR A 178 -1.55 -14.09 -20.64
C THR A 178 -0.99 -14.78 -21.89
N ALA A 179 0.32 -15.02 -21.95
CA ALA A 179 0.97 -15.74 -23.06
C ALA A 179 0.49 -17.18 -23.22
N SER A 180 0.05 -17.84 -22.14
CA SER A 180 -0.49 -19.20 -22.21
C SER A 180 -1.98 -19.26 -22.57
N ILE A 181 -2.71 -18.14 -22.54
CA ILE A 181 -4.18 -18.10 -22.73
C ILE A 181 -4.50 -17.72 -24.19
N PRO A 182 -5.03 -18.61 -25.05
CA PRO A 182 -5.29 -18.31 -26.45
C PRO A 182 -6.39 -17.26 -26.67
N ALA A 183 -7.49 -17.34 -25.92
CA ALA A 183 -8.64 -16.44 -26.06
C ALA A 183 -8.72 -15.50 -24.86
N LEU A 184 -8.50 -14.21 -25.07
CA LEU A 184 -8.60 -13.17 -24.04
C LEU A 184 -9.97 -12.51 -24.11
N TRP A 185 -10.58 -12.24 -22.96
CA TRP A 185 -11.78 -11.42 -22.92
C TRP A 185 -11.47 -9.99 -23.40
N GLN A 186 -12.34 -9.43 -24.25
CA GLN A 186 -12.14 -8.08 -24.79
C GLN A 186 -12.45 -6.98 -23.78
N SER A 187 -13.70 -6.89 -23.34
CA SER A 187 -14.12 -5.89 -22.37
C SER A 187 -15.49 -6.15 -21.74
N GLU A 188 -15.77 -5.45 -20.65
CA GLU A 188 -17.06 -5.45 -19.96
C GLU A 188 -18.24 -4.97 -20.82
N SER A 189 -17.96 -4.24 -21.89
CA SER A 189 -18.98 -3.74 -22.82
C SER A 189 -19.37 -4.78 -23.87
N TYR A 190 -18.55 -5.81 -24.11
CA TYR A 190 -18.81 -6.74 -25.21
C TYR A 190 -18.37 -8.19 -24.89
N PRO A 191 -19.30 -9.16 -24.86
CA PRO A 191 -19.06 -10.58 -24.56
C PRO A 191 -18.38 -11.29 -25.73
N SER A 192 -17.12 -10.94 -25.97
CA SER A 192 -16.32 -11.43 -27.08
C SER A 192 -14.87 -11.64 -26.64
N VAL A 193 -14.10 -12.29 -27.51
CA VAL A 193 -12.71 -12.61 -27.23
C VAL A 193 -11.78 -12.05 -28.31
N CYS A 194 -10.58 -11.65 -27.89
CA CYS A 194 -9.42 -11.43 -28.74
C CYS A 194 -8.49 -12.64 -28.65
N THR A 195 -7.56 -12.78 -29.59
CA THR A 195 -6.48 -13.77 -29.47
C THR A 195 -5.26 -13.15 -28.80
N SER A 196 -4.62 -13.88 -27.88
CA SER A 196 -3.36 -13.42 -27.27
C SER A 196 -2.23 -13.31 -28.28
N GLN A 197 -2.30 -14.05 -29.40
CA GLN A 197 -1.38 -13.93 -30.53
C GLN A 197 -1.45 -12.56 -31.22
N CYS A 198 -2.55 -11.81 -31.03
CA CYS A 198 -2.70 -10.44 -31.52
C CYS A 198 -2.29 -9.45 -30.44
N VAL A 199 -2.82 -9.61 -29.21
CA VAL A 199 -2.65 -8.62 -28.14
C VAL A 199 -1.20 -8.55 -27.64
N LEU A 200 -0.56 -9.69 -27.40
CA LEU A 200 0.76 -9.70 -26.75
C LEU A 200 1.88 -9.14 -27.63
N PRO A 201 1.96 -9.47 -28.94
CA PRO A 201 2.99 -8.86 -29.78
C PRO A 201 2.80 -7.35 -29.92
N VAL A 202 1.56 -6.85 -29.92
CA VAL A 202 1.28 -5.41 -29.96
C VAL A 202 1.79 -4.73 -28.69
N VAL A 203 1.35 -5.19 -27.51
CA VAL A 203 1.77 -4.61 -26.21
C VAL A 203 3.28 -4.77 -26.00
N GLY A 204 3.82 -5.94 -26.35
CA GLY A 204 5.26 -6.23 -26.24
C GLY A 204 6.10 -5.33 -27.14
N ARG A 205 5.75 -5.22 -28.43
CA ARG A 205 6.46 -4.36 -29.37
C ARG A 205 6.40 -2.90 -28.97
N GLU A 206 5.23 -2.42 -28.55
CA GLU A 206 5.07 -1.05 -28.03
C GLU A 206 5.86 -0.80 -26.75
N THR A 207 6.19 -1.84 -25.98
CA THR A 207 7.09 -1.71 -24.82
C THR A 207 8.54 -1.66 -25.26
N MET A 208 8.96 -2.55 -26.17
CA MET A 208 10.35 -2.68 -26.61
C MET A 208 10.83 -1.50 -27.46
N LEU A 209 9.95 -0.91 -28.28
CA LEU A 209 10.30 0.19 -29.18
C LEU A 209 10.12 1.58 -28.58
N ARG A 210 9.61 1.67 -27.35
CA ARG A 210 9.31 2.95 -26.69
C ARG A 210 10.51 3.40 -25.87
N ASP A 211 10.89 4.65 -26.07
CA ASP A 211 11.95 5.29 -25.29
C ASP A 211 11.64 5.27 -23.79
N ARG A 212 12.68 5.39 -22.96
CA ARG A 212 12.61 5.43 -21.48
C ARG A 212 12.19 4.11 -20.82
N ILE A 213 12.02 3.03 -21.59
CA ILE A 213 11.77 1.69 -21.06
C ILE A 213 13.00 0.82 -21.34
N LYS A 214 13.64 0.35 -20.26
CA LYS A 214 14.68 -0.70 -20.34
C LYS A 214 14.05 -2.03 -19.98
N VAL A 215 14.20 -3.05 -20.83
CA VAL A 215 13.68 -4.40 -20.56
C VAL A 215 14.83 -5.36 -20.32
N LEU A 216 14.79 -6.04 -19.18
CA LEU A 216 15.73 -7.08 -18.77
C LEU A 216 14.96 -8.40 -18.64
N THR A 217 14.89 -9.16 -19.74
CA THR A 217 14.41 -10.55 -19.71
C THR A 217 15.49 -11.49 -19.20
N ASN A 218 15.11 -12.73 -18.87
CA ASN A 218 16.01 -13.74 -18.30
C ASN A 218 16.72 -13.23 -17.03
N SER A 219 16.03 -12.39 -16.27
CA SER A 219 16.61 -11.61 -15.17
C SER A 219 15.78 -11.74 -13.90
N GLU A 220 16.45 -11.94 -12.77
CA GLU A 220 15.84 -12.05 -11.46
C GLU A 220 16.47 -11.05 -10.49
N ILE A 221 15.68 -10.55 -9.54
CA ILE A 221 16.18 -9.67 -8.48
C ILE A 221 16.86 -10.51 -7.41
N GLU A 222 18.15 -10.31 -7.20
CA GLU A 222 18.92 -10.98 -6.14
C GLU A 222 18.80 -10.28 -4.80
N ASP A 223 18.82 -8.95 -4.80
CA ASP A 223 18.79 -8.16 -3.57
C ASP A 223 18.20 -6.76 -3.81
N ILE A 224 17.58 -6.21 -2.77
CA ILE A 224 17.06 -4.84 -2.75
C ILE A 224 17.53 -4.17 -1.46
N GLU A 225 18.52 -3.28 -1.60
CA GLU A 225 18.96 -2.43 -0.51
C GLU A 225 18.24 -1.07 -0.58
N LYS A 226 17.77 -0.59 0.58
CA LYS A 226 17.20 0.75 0.73
C LYS A 226 18.30 1.68 1.20
N ASP A 227 18.55 2.75 0.46
CA ASP A 227 19.59 3.73 0.78
C ASP A 227 19.11 5.15 0.46
N SER A 228 18.91 5.95 1.49
CA SER A 228 18.74 7.41 1.38
C SER A 228 17.70 7.86 0.34
N GLY A 229 16.53 7.24 0.33
CA GLY A 229 15.45 7.54 -0.59
C GLY A 229 15.56 6.83 -1.93
N THR A 230 16.52 5.94 -2.11
CA THR A 230 16.73 5.16 -3.33
C THR A 230 16.69 3.68 -3.00
N PHE A 231 16.24 2.87 -3.95
CA PHE A 231 16.39 1.42 -3.91
C PHE A 231 17.57 1.06 -4.81
N LYS A 232 18.60 0.46 -4.23
CA LYS A 232 19.72 -0.16 -4.93
C LYS A 232 19.37 -1.62 -5.17
N VAL A 233 19.18 -1.98 -6.42
CA VAL A 233 18.67 -3.29 -6.81
C VAL A 233 19.74 -4.05 -7.55
N LYS A 234 20.09 -5.22 -7.04
CA LYS A 234 20.98 -6.17 -7.71
C LYS A 234 20.14 -7.14 -8.51
N ILE A 235 20.39 -7.17 -9.81
CA ILE A 235 19.64 -7.97 -10.78
C ILE A 235 20.63 -8.96 -11.39
N ARG A 236 20.38 -10.25 -11.23
CA ARG A 236 21.13 -11.28 -11.96
C ARG A 236 20.43 -11.56 -13.27
N ARG A 237 21.12 -11.28 -14.36
CA ARG A 237 20.72 -11.69 -15.69
C ARG A 237 21.44 -12.98 -16.04
N LYS A 238 20.69 -14.07 -16.16
CA LYS A 238 21.22 -15.34 -16.65
C LYS A 238 21.77 -15.11 -18.06
N SER A 239 22.90 -15.73 -18.37
CA SER A 239 23.55 -15.54 -19.67
C SER A 239 22.53 -15.77 -20.78
N ILE A 240 22.35 -14.75 -21.60
CA ILE A 240 21.44 -14.84 -22.74
C ILE A 240 22.09 -15.62 -23.90
N LYS A 241 23.43 -15.78 -23.90
CA LYS A 241 24.30 -16.40 -24.93
C LYS A 241 24.07 -15.91 -26.37
N ILE A 242 23.09 -15.03 -26.58
CA ILE A 242 22.60 -14.51 -27.84
C ILE A 242 22.38 -13.02 -27.63
N ASN A 243 23.11 -12.21 -28.39
CA ASN A 243 22.97 -10.77 -28.35
C ASN A 243 21.64 -10.35 -29.02
N PRO A 244 20.70 -9.75 -28.27
CA PRO A 244 19.38 -9.38 -28.78
C PRO A 244 19.44 -8.28 -29.85
N ASP A 245 20.46 -7.43 -29.84
CA ASP A 245 20.63 -6.35 -30.83
C ASP A 245 21.15 -6.88 -32.18
N LYS A 246 21.71 -8.09 -32.21
CA LYS A 246 22.24 -8.73 -33.43
C LYS A 246 21.34 -9.84 -33.97
N CYS A 247 20.55 -10.47 -33.13
CA CYS A 247 19.74 -11.61 -33.54
C CYS A 247 18.55 -11.15 -34.40
N ILE A 248 18.40 -11.74 -35.58
CA ILE A 248 17.31 -11.47 -36.53
C ILE A 248 16.21 -12.54 -36.51
N ALA A 249 16.23 -13.42 -35.51
CA ALA A 249 15.26 -14.50 -35.33
C ALA A 249 14.98 -15.39 -36.57
N CYS A 250 16.00 -15.62 -37.41
CA CYS A 250 15.87 -16.40 -38.65
C CYS A 250 15.66 -17.91 -38.47
N GLY A 251 16.04 -18.47 -37.31
CA GLY A 251 15.87 -19.89 -36.99
C GLY A 251 16.91 -20.85 -37.58
N GLU A 252 17.92 -20.38 -38.31
CA GLU A 252 18.99 -21.25 -38.84
C GLU A 252 19.73 -22.02 -37.73
N CYS A 253 19.94 -21.36 -36.59
CA CYS A 253 20.59 -21.94 -35.42
C CYS A 253 19.80 -23.09 -34.78
N GLU A 254 18.47 -23.05 -34.84
CA GLU A 254 17.58 -24.10 -34.31
C GLU A 254 17.63 -25.36 -35.19
N LYS A 255 17.70 -25.19 -36.52
CA LYS A 255 17.73 -26.32 -37.48
C LYS A 255 18.94 -27.23 -37.27
N VAL A 256 20.09 -26.68 -36.89
CA VAL A 256 21.34 -27.43 -36.71
C VAL A 256 21.53 -27.98 -35.30
N CYS A 257 20.68 -27.63 -34.33
CA CYS A 257 20.83 -28.08 -32.96
C CYS A 257 20.52 -29.58 -32.82
N PRO A 258 21.48 -30.42 -32.37
CA PRO A 258 21.27 -31.86 -32.25
C PRO A 258 20.44 -32.25 -31.01
N VAL A 259 20.35 -31.37 -30.02
CA VAL A 259 19.65 -31.63 -28.76
C VAL A 259 18.16 -31.36 -28.89
N GLU A 260 17.32 -32.28 -28.42
CA GLU A 260 15.89 -32.10 -28.24
C GLU A 260 15.48 -32.30 -26.78
N VAL A 261 14.67 -31.39 -26.28
CA VAL A 261 14.10 -31.44 -24.92
C VAL A 261 12.59 -31.19 -24.96
N PRO A 262 11.83 -31.63 -23.94
CA PRO A 262 10.41 -31.29 -23.83
C PRO A 262 10.19 -29.76 -23.81
N ASN A 263 9.15 -29.28 -24.49
CA ASN A 263 8.79 -27.87 -24.51
C ASN A 263 7.86 -27.53 -23.33
N GLU A 264 8.38 -26.80 -22.35
CA GLU A 264 7.69 -26.43 -21.11
C GLU A 264 6.50 -25.51 -21.37
N PHE A 265 6.58 -24.60 -22.35
CA PHE A 265 5.46 -23.74 -22.75
C PHE A 265 4.27 -24.54 -23.30
N ASN A 266 4.55 -25.74 -23.82
CA ASN A 266 3.58 -26.69 -24.32
C ASN A 266 3.44 -27.93 -23.40
N LEU A 267 3.74 -27.79 -22.11
CA LEU A 267 3.54 -28.82 -21.09
C LEU A 267 4.26 -30.15 -21.40
N GLY A 268 5.40 -30.07 -22.09
CA GLY A 268 6.18 -31.24 -22.54
C GLY A 268 5.54 -32.07 -23.66
N LYS A 269 4.39 -31.65 -24.22
CA LYS A 269 3.68 -32.38 -25.30
C LYS A 269 4.33 -32.25 -26.67
N THR A 270 5.18 -31.25 -26.83
CA THR A 270 6.00 -31.04 -28.03
C THR A 270 7.46 -31.02 -27.60
N LYS A 271 8.36 -31.27 -28.54
CA LYS A 271 9.79 -31.08 -28.31
C LYS A 271 10.23 -29.70 -28.82
N ARG A 272 11.27 -29.16 -28.21
CA ARG A 272 12.02 -28.00 -28.69
C ARG A 272 13.51 -28.33 -28.72
N LYS A 273 14.30 -27.50 -29.39
CA LYS A 273 15.76 -27.60 -29.35
C LYS A 273 16.33 -26.92 -28.10
N ALA A 274 17.61 -27.15 -27.81
CA ALA A 274 18.30 -26.44 -26.73
C ALA A 274 18.45 -24.94 -27.04
N ILE A 275 18.68 -24.58 -28.30
CA ILE A 275 18.50 -23.21 -28.80
C ILE A 275 17.11 -23.06 -29.42
N TYR A 276 16.30 -22.15 -28.89
CA TYR A 276 14.86 -22.13 -29.19
C TYR A 276 14.29 -20.72 -29.11
N LYS A 277 13.10 -20.56 -29.67
CA LYS A 277 12.21 -19.42 -29.40
C LYS A 277 11.05 -19.89 -28.51
N PRO A 278 10.69 -19.19 -27.42
CA PRO A 278 9.66 -19.66 -26.49
C PRO A 278 8.31 -19.96 -27.15
N PHE A 279 7.90 -19.10 -28.08
CA PHE A 279 6.77 -19.29 -28.98
C PHE A 279 6.92 -18.38 -30.22
N PRO A 280 6.20 -18.63 -31.33
CA PRO A 280 6.47 -17.97 -32.61
C PRO A 280 6.43 -16.44 -32.59
N LEU A 281 5.59 -15.83 -31.76
CA LEU A 281 5.45 -14.38 -31.63
C LEU A 281 5.96 -13.85 -30.27
N ALA A 282 6.93 -14.55 -29.66
CA ALA A 282 7.54 -14.10 -28.42
C ALA A 282 8.23 -12.75 -28.60
N ILE A 283 8.12 -11.89 -27.58
CA ILE A 283 8.78 -10.60 -27.50
C ILE A 283 9.71 -10.62 -26.27
N PRO A 284 10.98 -10.23 -26.38
CA PRO A 284 11.64 -9.75 -27.59
C PRO A 284 11.78 -10.86 -28.65
N ASP A 285 11.87 -10.46 -29.92
CA ASP A 285 11.93 -11.39 -31.05
C ASP A 285 13.35 -11.97 -31.20
N VAL A 286 13.71 -12.86 -30.27
CA VAL A 286 15.07 -13.41 -30.14
C VAL A 286 15.02 -14.91 -29.86
N TYR A 287 16.07 -15.60 -30.28
CA TYR A 287 16.35 -16.95 -29.82
C TYR A 287 17.04 -16.93 -28.45
N HIS A 288 16.91 -18.03 -27.72
CA HIS A 288 17.51 -18.25 -26.41
C HIS A 288 18.17 -19.62 -26.35
N ILE A 289 19.17 -19.79 -25.48
CA ILE A 289 19.81 -21.07 -25.22
C ILE A 289 19.44 -21.53 -23.81
N ASP A 290 18.88 -22.72 -23.72
CA ASP A 290 18.73 -23.46 -22.47
C ASP A 290 20.07 -24.10 -22.12
N GLU A 291 20.80 -23.48 -21.20
CA GLU A 291 22.11 -23.95 -20.77
C GLU A 291 22.05 -25.33 -20.09
N ALA A 292 20.94 -25.70 -19.46
CA ALA A 292 20.79 -27.01 -18.83
C ALA A 292 20.68 -28.14 -19.86
N ALA A 293 20.17 -27.83 -21.06
CA ALA A 293 20.05 -28.77 -22.17
C ALA A 293 21.23 -28.71 -23.16
N CYS A 294 21.87 -27.55 -23.31
CA CYS A 294 22.93 -27.32 -24.30
C CYS A 294 24.17 -28.19 -24.04
N ILE A 295 24.66 -28.88 -25.08
CA ILE A 295 25.93 -29.64 -25.04
C ILE A 295 27.14 -28.82 -25.51
N PHE A 296 26.97 -27.52 -25.74
CA PHE A 296 28.02 -26.57 -26.16
C PHE A 296 28.83 -26.99 -27.40
N CYS A 297 28.19 -27.65 -28.38
CA CYS A 297 28.86 -28.14 -29.60
C CYS A 297 29.30 -27.05 -30.61
N GLY A 298 28.78 -25.82 -30.51
CA GLY A 298 29.15 -24.70 -31.38
C GLY A 298 28.50 -24.67 -32.77
N GLU A 299 27.70 -25.66 -33.16
CA GLU A 299 27.08 -25.70 -34.50
C GLU A 299 26.15 -24.51 -34.76
N CYS A 300 25.36 -24.09 -33.76
CA CYS A 300 24.49 -22.93 -33.86
C CYS A 300 25.27 -21.63 -34.09
N GLU A 301 26.43 -21.47 -33.47
CA GLU A 301 27.31 -20.30 -33.57
C GLU A 301 27.90 -20.17 -34.98
N LYS A 302 28.34 -21.30 -35.57
CA LYS A 302 28.90 -21.35 -36.94
C LYS A 302 27.90 -20.89 -38.02
N VAL A 303 26.63 -21.26 -37.87
CA VAL A 303 25.58 -20.94 -38.87
C VAL A 303 24.90 -19.60 -38.64
N CYS A 304 25.19 -18.89 -37.54
CA CYS A 304 24.55 -17.63 -37.22
C CYS A 304 25.02 -16.51 -38.17
N PRO A 305 24.16 -16.00 -39.08
CA PRO A 305 24.60 -15.05 -40.11
C PRO A 305 25.03 -13.69 -39.54
N THR A 306 24.52 -13.31 -38.36
CA THR A 306 24.83 -12.03 -37.71
C THR A 306 25.82 -12.16 -36.56
N GLN A 307 26.35 -13.36 -36.32
CA GLN A 307 27.26 -13.64 -35.21
C GLN A 307 26.70 -13.15 -33.86
N ALA A 308 25.39 -13.39 -33.66
CA ALA A 308 24.69 -13.00 -32.45
C ALA A 308 24.97 -13.97 -31.28
N ILE A 309 25.36 -15.20 -31.58
CA ILE A 309 25.57 -16.26 -30.58
C ILE A 309 27.01 -16.17 -30.06
N ASN A 310 27.15 -16.23 -28.73
CA ASN A 310 28.41 -16.37 -28.01
C ASN A 310 28.20 -17.38 -26.88
N LEU A 311 28.66 -18.62 -27.09
CA LEU A 311 28.50 -19.70 -26.12
C LEU A 311 29.32 -19.50 -24.83
N GLN A 312 30.36 -18.66 -24.88
CA GLN A 312 31.23 -18.34 -23.75
C GLN A 312 30.70 -17.18 -22.90
N ALA A 313 29.59 -16.53 -23.28
CA ALA A 313 29.05 -15.42 -22.49
C ALA A 313 28.62 -15.88 -21.09
N GLU A 314 29.04 -15.19 -20.05
CA GLU A 314 28.68 -15.51 -18.66
C GLU A 314 27.44 -14.73 -18.21
N SER A 315 26.87 -15.14 -17.06
CA SER A 315 25.78 -14.36 -16.43
C SER A 315 26.35 -13.04 -15.92
N GLU A 316 25.54 -11.99 -15.97
CA GLU A 316 25.94 -10.66 -15.49
C GLU A 316 25.10 -10.24 -14.28
N THR A 317 25.72 -9.50 -13.37
CA THR A 317 25.02 -8.78 -12.30
C THR A 317 24.90 -7.32 -12.70
N ILE A 318 23.67 -6.83 -12.79
CA ILE A 318 23.33 -5.45 -13.13
C ILE A 318 22.88 -4.77 -11.84
N GLU A 319 23.45 -3.61 -11.54
CA GLU A 319 22.99 -2.75 -10.45
C GLU A 319 22.13 -1.62 -11.00
N GLU A 320 20.95 -1.43 -10.43
CA GLU A 320 20.02 -0.35 -10.80
C GLU A 320 19.64 0.46 -9.56
N GLU A 321 19.65 1.79 -9.71
CA GLU A 321 19.16 2.73 -8.69
C GLU A 321 17.82 3.31 -9.11
N VAL A 322 16.78 3.07 -8.29
CA VAL A 322 15.41 3.52 -8.59
C VAL A 322 14.77 4.25 -7.41
N GLY A 323 13.85 5.17 -7.70
CA GLY A 323 13.08 5.88 -6.69
C GLY A 323 11.71 5.25 -6.39
N ALA A 324 11.29 4.24 -7.14
CA ALA A 324 10.07 3.50 -6.84
C ALA A 324 10.15 2.08 -7.39
N ILE A 325 9.39 1.18 -6.78
CA ILE A 325 9.26 -0.22 -7.22
C ILE A 325 7.78 -0.53 -7.45
N VAL A 326 7.47 -1.20 -8.56
CA VAL A 326 6.15 -1.71 -8.90
C VAL A 326 6.20 -3.22 -8.99
N ILE A 327 5.42 -3.90 -8.17
CA ILE A 327 5.28 -5.36 -8.18
C ILE A 327 4.14 -5.73 -9.14
N ALA A 328 4.52 -6.40 -10.23
CA ALA A 328 3.63 -6.85 -11.31
C ALA A 328 3.87 -8.34 -11.66
N THR A 329 4.32 -9.13 -10.68
CA THR A 329 4.71 -10.55 -10.80
C THR A 329 3.56 -11.50 -11.13
N GLY A 330 2.32 -11.06 -10.95
CA GLY A 330 1.13 -11.83 -11.25
C GLY A 330 0.82 -12.96 -10.27
N LEU A 331 0.14 -13.99 -10.78
CA LEU A 331 -0.29 -15.20 -10.05
C LEU A 331 0.35 -16.45 -10.68
N LYS A 332 0.35 -17.54 -9.92
CA LYS A 332 0.66 -18.90 -10.39
C LYS A 332 -0.39 -19.89 -9.91
N GLY A 333 -0.43 -21.07 -10.52
CA GLY A 333 -1.21 -22.19 -9.99
C GLY A 333 -0.65 -22.64 -8.63
N GLY A 334 -1.53 -22.93 -7.68
CA GLY A 334 -1.19 -23.52 -6.39
C GLY A 334 -0.94 -25.03 -6.50
N ASP A 335 -0.72 -25.67 -5.36
CA ASP A 335 -0.46 -27.11 -5.34
C ASP A 335 -1.72 -27.90 -5.72
N VAL A 336 -1.63 -28.69 -6.79
CA VAL A 336 -2.73 -29.52 -7.30
C VAL A 336 -2.67 -30.96 -6.78
N SER A 337 -1.61 -31.32 -6.04
CA SER A 337 -1.49 -32.64 -5.39
C SER A 337 -2.61 -32.88 -4.36
N GLN A 338 -3.16 -31.80 -3.80
CA GLN A 338 -4.30 -31.83 -2.88
C GLN A 338 -5.60 -32.35 -3.53
N TYR A 339 -5.66 -32.46 -4.86
CA TYR A 339 -6.83 -32.98 -5.59
C TYR A 339 -6.65 -34.43 -6.02
N ARG A 340 -6.00 -35.26 -5.19
CA ARG A 340 -5.77 -36.67 -5.48
C ARG A 340 -7.08 -37.44 -5.72
N GLU A 341 -8.12 -37.15 -4.95
CA GLU A 341 -9.45 -37.73 -5.14
C GLU A 341 -10.14 -37.30 -6.44
N LEU A 342 -9.71 -36.18 -7.02
CA LEU A 342 -10.17 -35.75 -8.35
C LEU A 342 -9.29 -36.31 -9.48
N GLY A 343 -8.35 -37.20 -9.14
CA GLY A 343 -7.62 -37.99 -10.13
C GLY A 343 -6.67 -37.19 -10.99
N TYR A 344 -6.07 -36.10 -10.49
CA TYR A 344 -5.09 -35.29 -11.25
C TYR A 344 -3.87 -36.11 -11.75
N GLU A 345 -3.61 -37.27 -11.15
CA GLU A 345 -2.62 -38.24 -11.65
C GLU A 345 -3.01 -38.92 -12.98
N PHE A 346 -4.28 -38.83 -13.39
CA PHE A 346 -4.77 -39.40 -14.64
C PHE A 346 -4.46 -38.45 -15.82
N PRO A 347 -3.94 -38.96 -16.96
CA PRO A 347 -3.65 -38.12 -18.14
C PRO A 347 -4.86 -37.37 -18.72
N GLU A 348 -6.07 -37.86 -18.43
CA GLU A 348 -7.35 -37.28 -18.84
C GLU A 348 -7.87 -36.20 -17.87
N VAL A 349 -7.16 -35.92 -16.78
CA VAL A 349 -7.50 -34.87 -15.81
C VAL A 349 -6.42 -33.79 -15.90
N ILE A 350 -6.81 -32.58 -16.24
CA ILE A 350 -5.90 -31.43 -16.38
C ILE A 350 -6.43 -30.23 -15.61
N THR A 351 -5.58 -29.27 -15.33
CA THR A 351 -5.95 -27.97 -14.75
C THR A 351 -6.53 -27.02 -15.79
N LEU A 352 -7.14 -25.93 -15.33
CA LEU A 352 -7.72 -24.90 -16.19
C LEU A 352 -6.63 -24.14 -16.95
N THR A 353 -5.47 -23.90 -16.34
CA THR A 353 -4.31 -23.32 -17.04
C THR A 353 -3.74 -24.28 -18.09
N GLU A 354 -3.65 -25.59 -17.79
CA GLU A 354 -3.19 -26.59 -18.77
C GLU A 354 -4.17 -26.71 -19.95
N TYR A 355 -5.47 -26.66 -19.67
CA TYR A 355 -6.52 -26.67 -20.70
C TYR A 355 -6.31 -25.57 -21.74
N GLN A 356 -5.82 -24.38 -21.35
CA GLN A 356 -5.51 -23.31 -22.30
C GLN A 356 -4.47 -23.73 -23.34
N ARG A 357 -3.40 -24.41 -22.92
CA ARG A 357 -2.35 -24.90 -23.82
C ARG A 357 -2.84 -26.06 -24.68
N TYR A 358 -3.65 -26.95 -24.10
CA TYR A 358 -4.30 -28.04 -24.83
C TYR A 358 -5.22 -27.52 -25.94
N SER A 359 -6.06 -26.53 -25.63
CA SER A 359 -6.96 -25.88 -26.57
C SER A 359 -6.19 -25.14 -27.68
N ALA A 360 -5.15 -24.39 -27.32
CA ALA A 360 -4.35 -23.62 -28.28
C ALA A 360 -3.64 -24.47 -29.34
N ASN A 361 -3.24 -25.71 -29.00
CA ASN A 361 -2.43 -26.57 -29.88
C ASN A 361 -3.12 -27.90 -30.24
N ASN A 362 -4.38 -28.09 -29.84
CA ASN A 362 -5.14 -29.32 -30.03
C ASN A 362 -4.44 -30.58 -29.46
N PHE A 363 -3.92 -30.51 -28.22
CA PHE A 363 -3.21 -31.63 -27.57
C PHE A 363 -4.10 -32.73 -26.99
N PHE A 364 -5.39 -32.74 -27.33
CA PHE A 364 -6.34 -33.76 -26.87
C PHE A 364 -6.11 -35.14 -27.51
N GLY A 365 -5.33 -35.22 -28.59
CA GLY A 365 -5.20 -36.42 -29.41
C GLY A 365 -6.50 -36.67 -30.18
N ASN A 366 -7.38 -37.52 -29.64
CA ASN A 366 -8.75 -37.63 -30.13
C ASN A 366 -9.62 -36.54 -29.48
N LYS A 367 -10.47 -35.88 -30.28
CA LYS A 367 -11.40 -34.88 -29.75
C LYS A 367 -12.27 -35.51 -28.65
N PRO A 368 -12.32 -34.92 -27.42
CA PRO A 368 -13.15 -35.45 -26.36
C PRO A 368 -14.62 -35.29 -26.76
N LYS A 369 -15.44 -36.32 -26.52
CA LYS A 369 -16.90 -36.25 -26.74
C LYS A 369 -17.60 -35.60 -25.54
N GLU A 370 -17.03 -35.79 -24.35
CA GLU A 370 -17.55 -35.23 -23.10
C GLU A 370 -16.44 -34.53 -22.31
N ILE A 371 -16.65 -33.27 -21.93
CA ILE A 371 -15.75 -32.48 -21.07
C ILE A 371 -16.47 -32.09 -19.79
N ALA A 372 -15.84 -32.32 -18.65
CA ALA A 372 -16.32 -31.90 -17.35
C ALA A 372 -15.40 -30.84 -16.73
N PHE A 373 -15.91 -29.64 -16.49
CA PHE A 373 -15.22 -28.63 -15.69
C PHE A 373 -15.62 -28.78 -14.22
N ILE A 374 -14.63 -28.88 -13.34
CA ILE A 374 -14.81 -29.10 -11.91
C ILE A 374 -14.33 -27.85 -11.18
N LEU A 375 -15.28 -27.06 -10.68
CA LEU A 375 -15.03 -25.78 -10.03
C LEU A 375 -15.19 -25.86 -8.51
N CYS A 376 -14.37 -25.09 -7.79
CA CYS A 376 -14.54 -24.78 -6.38
C CYS A 376 -14.55 -26.02 -5.45
N LYS A 377 -13.67 -27.00 -5.70
CA LYS A 377 -13.32 -28.02 -4.70
C LYS A 377 -12.63 -27.30 -3.53
N LYS A 378 -12.97 -27.69 -2.30
CA LYS A 378 -12.31 -27.14 -1.11
C LYS A 378 -10.81 -27.44 -1.20
N ASP A 379 -9.99 -26.40 -1.11
CA ASP A 379 -8.54 -26.47 -1.06
C ASP A 379 -8.00 -25.95 0.29
N GLU A 380 -6.71 -26.10 0.51
CA GLU A 380 -6.00 -25.60 1.70
C GLU A 380 -5.85 -24.07 1.71
N GLU A 381 -5.90 -23.43 0.53
CA GLU A 381 -5.76 -21.97 0.38
C GLU A 381 -6.95 -21.22 1.00
N GLY A 382 -8.16 -21.77 0.90
CA GLY A 382 -9.31 -21.32 1.69
C GLY A 382 -9.99 -20.03 1.19
N TYR A 383 -9.75 -19.62 -0.06
CA TYR A 383 -10.38 -18.43 -0.67
C TYR A 383 -10.93 -18.67 -2.09
N CYS A 384 -11.72 -17.72 -2.59
CA CYS A 384 -12.19 -17.76 -3.97
C CYS A 384 -11.19 -17.06 -4.91
N SER A 385 -10.64 -17.82 -5.87
CA SER A 385 -9.72 -17.30 -6.89
C SER A 385 -10.36 -16.35 -7.92
N ARG A 386 -11.68 -16.10 -7.83
CA ARG A 386 -12.52 -15.20 -8.67
C ARG A 386 -12.56 -15.51 -10.18
N LEU A 387 -11.42 -15.79 -10.81
CA LEU A 387 -11.23 -15.91 -12.26
C LEU A 387 -11.69 -17.26 -12.82
N CYS A 388 -11.69 -18.34 -12.03
CA CYS A 388 -12.00 -19.69 -12.51
C CYS A 388 -13.42 -19.82 -13.10
N CYS A 389 -14.44 -19.23 -12.47
CA CYS A 389 -15.80 -19.18 -13.00
C CYS A 389 -15.89 -18.36 -14.29
N LEU A 390 -15.22 -17.20 -14.33
CA LEU A 390 -15.22 -16.28 -15.48
C LEU A 390 -14.58 -16.95 -16.70
N GLU A 391 -13.43 -17.57 -16.49
CA GLU A 391 -12.65 -18.26 -17.51
C GLU A 391 -13.42 -19.48 -18.04
N THR A 392 -14.01 -20.28 -17.15
CA THR A 392 -14.80 -21.46 -17.54
C THR A 392 -16.05 -21.07 -18.34
N ALA A 393 -16.77 -20.02 -17.95
CA ALA A 393 -17.93 -19.55 -18.70
C ALA A 393 -17.56 -19.09 -20.12
N LYS A 394 -16.43 -18.38 -20.26
CA LYS A 394 -15.89 -17.97 -21.56
C LYS A 394 -15.53 -19.18 -22.42
N ILE A 395 -14.77 -20.14 -21.87
CA ILE A 395 -14.40 -21.38 -22.57
C ILE A 395 -15.65 -22.15 -23.01
N ALA A 396 -16.63 -22.31 -22.11
CA ALA A 396 -17.86 -23.04 -22.39
C ALA A 396 -18.67 -22.40 -23.54
N ALA A 397 -18.77 -21.07 -23.56
CA ALA A 397 -19.41 -20.36 -24.66
C ALA A 397 -18.68 -20.56 -26.00
N LEU A 398 -17.34 -20.61 -25.98
CA LEU A 398 -16.54 -20.88 -27.18
C LEU A 398 -16.72 -22.33 -27.65
N LEU A 399 -16.70 -23.30 -26.73
CA LEU A 399 -16.93 -24.71 -27.04
C LEU A 399 -18.31 -24.93 -27.63
N ALA A 400 -19.35 -24.37 -27.02
CA ALA A 400 -20.73 -24.49 -27.51
C ALA A 400 -20.89 -23.96 -28.95
N LYS A 401 -20.12 -22.94 -29.32
CA LYS A 401 -20.12 -22.37 -30.68
C LYS A 401 -19.24 -23.15 -31.67
N GLN A 402 -18.04 -23.56 -31.25
CA GLN A 402 -17.02 -24.12 -32.15
C GLN A 402 -17.09 -25.64 -32.26
N MET A 403 -17.62 -26.31 -31.24
CA MET A 403 -17.68 -27.76 -31.10
C MET A 403 -19.03 -28.20 -30.52
N PRO A 404 -20.15 -27.95 -31.23
CA PRO A 404 -21.50 -28.19 -30.70
C PRO A 404 -21.78 -29.67 -30.41
N ASP A 405 -21.03 -30.60 -31.00
CA ASP A 405 -21.16 -32.04 -30.77
C ASP A 405 -20.54 -32.51 -29.44
N ILE A 406 -19.78 -31.65 -28.75
CA ILE A 406 -19.18 -31.99 -27.45
C ILE A 406 -20.18 -31.72 -26.34
N LYS A 407 -20.42 -32.75 -25.52
CA LYS A 407 -21.17 -32.57 -24.28
C LYS A 407 -20.29 -31.93 -23.22
N VAL A 408 -20.65 -30.71 -22.80
CA VAL A 408 -19.93 -29.98 -21.76
C VAL A 408 -20.76 -29.90 -20.48
N ARG A 409 -20.17 -30.30 -19.35
CA ARG A 409 -20.76 -30.17 -18.02
C ARG A 409 -19.87 -29.33 -17.12
N ILE A 410 -20.46 -28.41 -16.37
CA ILE A 410 -19.74 -27.57 -15.41
C ILE A 410 -20.30 -27.86 -14.03
N PHE A 411 -19.49 -28.46 -13.18
CA PHE A 411 -19.80 -28.74 -11.78
C PHE A 411 -19.31 -27.59 -10.91
N TYR A 412 -20.19 -27.01 -10.10
CA TYR A 412 -19.85 -25.87 -9.25
C TYR A 412 -20.64 -25.85 -7.94
N ARG A 413 -20.04 -25.27 -6.90
CA ARG A 413 -20.74 -24.99 -5.63
C ARG A 413 -21.59 -23.71 -5.71
N SER A 414 -20.95 -22.63 -6.16
CA SER A 414 -21.59 -21.32 -6.38
C SER A 414 -20.95 -20.66 -7.58
N LEU A 415 -21.75 -20.39 -8.61
CA LEU A 415 -21.27 -19.81 -9.85
C LEU A 415 -21.09 -18.29 -9.67
N ARG A 416 -19.93 -17.76 -10.03
CA ARG A 416 -19.58 -16.34 -9.86
C ARG A 416 -19.23 -15.70 -11.20
N THR A 417 -20.21 -15.57 -12.08
CA THR A 417 -20.11 -14.89 -13.38
C THR A 417 -20.34 -13.39 -13.23
N THR A 418 -19.52 -12.74 -12.40
CA THR A 418 -19.63 -11.30 -12.13
C THR A 418 -19.26 -10.48 -13.38
N GLY A 419 -20.09 -9.50 -13.74
CA GLY A 419 -19.91 -8.66 -14.92
C GLY A 419 -20.92 -8.99 -16.02
N ARG A 420 -21.40 -7.97 -16.73
CA ARG A 420 -22.42 -8.07 -17.79
C ARG A 420 -21.96 -8.98 -18.92
N ALA A 421 -20.69 -8.90 -19.31
CA ALA A 421 -20.14 -9.73 -20.38
C ALA A 421 -20.03 -11.20 -19.97
N PHE A 422 -19.62 -11.49 -18.72
CA PHE A 422 -19.49 -12.86 -18.22
C PHE A 422 -20.82 -13.55 -17.97
N GLU A 423 -21.83 -12.79 -17.53
CA GLU A 423 -23.21 -13.30 -17.47
C GLU A 423 -23.74 -13.64 -18.87
N GLU A 424 -23.39 -12.85 -19.88
CA GLU A 424 -23.77 -13.14 -21.26
C GLU A 424 -23.00 -14.34 -21.86
N PHE A 425 -21.73 -14.53 -21.52
CA PHE A 425 -21.02 -15.78 -21.86
C PHE A 425 -21.70 -17.01 -21.26
N ARG A 426 -22.14 -16.92 -20.00
CA ARG A 426 -22.89 -18.00 -19.34
C ARG A 426 -24.18 -18.33 -20.11
N LYS A 427 -24.98 -17.31 -20.43
CA LYS A 427 -26.23 -17.49 -21.19
C LYS A 427 -26.01 -18.14 -22.56
N ARG A 428 -24.95 -17.73 -23.26
CA ARG A 428 -24.57 -18.32 -24.56
C ARG A 428 -24.14 -19.78 -24.44
N ALA A 429 -23.40 -20.13 -23.39
CA ALA A 429 -23.03 -21.51 -23.10
C ALA A 429 -24.28 -22.37 -22.86
N GLU A 430 -25.21 -21.92 -22.02
CA GLU A 430 -26.48 -22.62 -21.75
C GLU A 430 -27.33 -22.79 -23.01
N ALA A 431 -27.48 -21.72 -23.80
CA ALA A 431 -28.24 -21.75 -25.06
C ALA A 431 -27.62 -22.73 -26.07
N GLY A 432 -26.30 -22.94 -26.01
CA GLY A 432 -25.59 -23.92 -26.83
C GLY A 432 -25.48 -25.31 -26.19
N GLY A 433 -26.26 -25.61 -25.16
CA GLY A 433 -26.40 -26.97 -24.60
C GLY A 433 -25.41 -27.33 -23.48
N VAL A 434 -24.67 -26.36 -22.94
CA VAL A 434 -23.78 -26.60 -21.78
C VAL A 434 -24.60 -26.80 -20.51
N GLU A 435 -24.36 -27.90 -19.80
CA GLU A 435 -25.05 -28.22 -18.54
C GLU A 435 -24.30 -27.60 -17.34
N PHE A 436 -24.94 -26.65 -16.65
CA PHE A 436 -24.46 -26.10 -15.39
C PHE A 436 -25.07 -26.88 -14.22
N ILE A 437 -24.26 -27.66 -13.50
CA ILE A 437 -24.70 -28.58 -12.45
C ILE A 437 -24.18 -28.10 -11.10
N GLN A 438 -25.09 -27.55 -10.28
CA GLN A 438 -24.74 -27.10 -8.93
C GLN A 438 -24.59 -28.29 -7.97
N THR A 439 -23.37 -28.78 -7.79
CA THR A 439 -22.98 -29.85 -6.85
C THR A 439 -21.46 -29.84 -6.66
N VAL A 440 -20.98 -30.53 -5.63
CA VAL A 440 -19.54 -30.72 -5.40
C VAL A 440 -19.14 -32.09 -5.95
N VAL A 441 -18.03 -32.13 -6.69
CA VAL A 441 -17.45 -33.41 -7.11
C VAL A 441 -16.70 -34.02 -5.94
N GLU A 442 -17.13 -35.21 -5.54
CA GLU A 442 -16.54 -35.97 -4.45
C GLU A 442 -15.27 -36.67 -4.93
N LYS A 443 -15.38 -37.35 -6.08
CA LYS A 443 -14.32 -38.21 -6.61
C LYS A 443 -14.38 -38.28 -8.14
N VAL A 444 -13.22 -38.40 -8.77
CA VAL A 444 -13.07 -38.78 -10.18
C VAL A 444 -12.34 -40.11 -10.25
N GLU A 445 -12.89 -41.07 -10.98
CA GLU A 445 -12.32 -42.40 -11.17
C GLU A 445 -12.08 -42.67 -12.65
N ARG A 446 -10.97 -43.35 -12.97
CA ARG A 446 -10.63 -43.72 -14.34
C ARG A 446 -11.20 -45.10 -14.70
N GLU A 447 -12.04 -45.17 -15.72
CA GLU A 447 -12.69 -46.39 -16.20
C GLU A 447 -12.07 -46.89 -17.51
N GLY A 448 -10.79 -47.27 -17.45
CA GLY A 448 -10.02 -47.56 -18.64
C GLY A 448 -9.54 -46.29 -19.36
N LYS A 449 -9.01 -46.46 -20.57
CA LYS A 449 -8.34 -45.38 -21.30
C LYS A 449 -9.36 -44.41 -21.90
N GLY A 450 -9.27 -43.12 -21.58
CA GLY A 450 -10.13 -42.08 -22.17
C GLY A 450 -11.55 -41.98 -21.61
N LYS A 451 -11.84 -42.63 -20.47
CA LYS A 451 -13.15 -42.58 -19.82
C LYS A 451 -13.00 -42.33 -18.32
N LEU A 452 -13.70 -41.31 -17.83
CA LEU A 452 -13.75 -40.90 -16.43
C LEU A 452 -15.17 -41.03 -15.90
N ARG A 453 -15.30 -41.49 -14.66
CA ARG A 453 -16.53 -41.48 -13.86
C ARG A 453 -16.42 -40.39 -12.79
N ILE A 454 -17.38 -39.48 -12.77
CA ILE A 454 -17.43 -38.32 -11.87
C ILE A 454 -18.56 -38.56 -10.87
N LYS A 455 -18.20 -38.69 -9.59
CA LYS A 455 -19.14 -38.94 -8.49
C LYS A 455 -19.49 -37.64 -7.79
N THR A 456 -20.79 -37.40 -7.62
CA THR A 456 -21.35 -36.24 -6.95
C THR A 456 -22.54 -36.65 -6.11
N GLU A 457 -22.98 -35.79 -5.20
CA GLU A 457 -24.21 -35.97 -4.42
C GLU A 457 -25.47 -36.08 -5.31
N LYS A 458 -25.43 -35.52 -6.53
CA LYS A 458 -26.55 -35.55 -7.50
C LYS A 458 -26.52 -36.76 -8.44
N GLY A 459 -25.59 -37.68 -8.24
CA GLY A 459 -25.43 -38.88 -9.06
C GLY A 459 -24.08 -38.97 -9.75
N GLU A 460 -23.96 -39.97 -10.62
CA GLU A 460 -22.73 -40.27 -11.37
C GLU A 460 -22.81 -39.74 -12.81
N PHE A 461 -21.71 -39.15 -13.27
CA PHE A 461 -21.56 -38.61 -14.62
C PHE A 461 -20.34 -39.21 -15.30
N THR A 462 -20.29 -39.12 -16.63
CA THR A 462 -19.14 -39.52 -17.44
C THR A 462 -18.43 -38.32 -18.03
N ALA A 463 -17.13 -38.48 -18.31
CA ALA A 463 -16.35 -37.54 -19.11
C ALA A 463 -15.23 -38.26 -19.86
N ASN A 464 -14.71 -37.66 -20.94
CA ASN A 464 -13.44 -38.06 -21.57
C ASN A 464 -12.27 -37.19 -21.10
N LEU A 465 -12.57 -35.97 -20.66
CA LEU A 465 -11.63 -35.00 -20.14
C LEU A 465 -12.25 -34.31 -18.92
N ALA A 466 -11.53 -34.27 -17.81
CA ALA A 466 -11.89 -33.43 -16.68
C ALA A 466 -10.92 -32.25 -16.57
N VAL A 467 -11.46 -31.05 -16.36
CA VAL A 467 -10.71 -29.81 -16.21
C VAL A 467 -10.94 -29.27 -14.80
N LEU A 468 -9.90 -29.28 -13.98
CA LEU A 468 -9.93 -28.81 -12.60
C LEU A 468 -9.64 -27.31 -12.57
N ALA A 469 -10.43 -26.54 -11.84
CA ALA A 469 -10.04 -25.19 -11.47
C ALA A 469 -9.04 -25.25 -10.30
N GLU A 470 -7.76 -25.17 -10.62
CA GLU A 470 -6.68 -25.06 -9.65
C GLU A 470 -6.76 -23.75 -8.85
N PRO A 471 -6.29 -23.74 -7.58
CA PRO A 471 -6.20 -22.51 -6.82
C PRO A 471 -5.16 -21.58 -7.45
N LEU A 472 -5.42 -20.27 -7.43
CA LEU A 472 -4.47 -19.27 -7.91
C LEU A 472 -3.82 -18.57 -6.71
N VAL A 473 -2.49 -18.62 -6.63
CA VAL A 473 -1.70 -18.09 -5.51
C VAL A 473 -0.75 -16.98 -5.97
N PRO A 474 -0.36 -16.04 -5.08
CA PRO A 474 0.58 -14.97 -5.41
C PRO A 474 1.98 -15.49 -5.81
N ALA A 475 2.61 -14.81 -6.78
CA ALA A 475 3.96 -15.15 -7.26
C ALA A 475 5.09 -14.34 -6.59
N GLN A 476 4.76 -13.32 -5.79
CA GLN A 476 5.69 -12.32 -5.28
C GLN A 476 6.43 -12.65 -3.96
N ALA A 477 6.28 -13.85 -3.39
CA ALA A 477 6.76 -14.13 -2.02
C ALA A 477 8.21 -13.70 -1.74
N ARG A 478 9.14 -13.96 -2.68
CA ARG A 478 10.54 -13.54 -2.57
C ARG A 478 10.71 -12.01 -2.55
N ILE A 479 9.96 -11.30 -3.40
CA ILE A 479 10.02 -9.83 -3.52
C ILE A 479 9.41 -9.14 -2.30
N THR A 480 8.30 -9.67 -1.77
CA THR A 480 7.68 -9.10 -0.56
C THR A 480 8.59 -9.22 0.66
N GLN A 481 9.30 -10.35 0.78
CA GLN A 481 10.31 -10.58 1.83
C GLN A 481 11.49 -9.59 1.71
N MET A 482 12.09 -9.44 0.52
CA MET A 482 13.19 -8.51 0.28
C MET A 482 12.83 -7.06 0.64
N LEU A 483 11.57 -6.67 0.45
CA LEU A 483 11.08 -5.32 0.75
C LEU A 483 10.61 -5.13 2.20
N ASN A 484 10.61 -6.19 3.03
CA ASN A 484 9.98 -6.21 4.36
C ASN A 484 8.53 -5.74 4.31
N MET A 485 7.78 -6.24 3.33
CA MET A 485 6.40 -5.83 3.07
C MET A 485 5.40 -6.80 3.70
N TYR A 486 4.38 -6.25 4.36
CA TYR A 486 3.31 -7.03 4.98
C TYR A 486 2.31 -7.54 3.94
N THR A 487 1.90 -8.79 4.11
CA THR A 487 0.85 -9.43 3.35
C THR A 487 -0.36 -9.74 4.22
N ASP A 488 -1.49 -10.02 3.60
CA ASP A 488 -2.57 -10.72 4.27
C ASP A 488 -2.18 -12.18 4.55
N ILE A 489 -3.11 -12.91 5.17
CA ILE A 489 -2.94 -14.32 5.52
C ILE A 489 -2.77 -15.25 4.30
N TYR A 490 -3.06 -14.76 3.09
CA TYR A 490 -2.97 -15.50 1.83
C TYR A 490 -1.73 -15.10 0.99
N GLY A 491 -0.87 -14.22 1.52
CA GLY A 491 0.34 -13.79 0.84
C GLY A 491 0.16 -12.63 -0.15
N PHE A 492 -1.02 -11.98 -0.20
CA PHE A 492 -1.22 -10.78 -1.01
C PHE A 492 -0.76 -9.51 -0.26
N PRO A 493 -0.04 -8.58 -0.91
CA PRO A 493 0.38 -7.33 -0.28
C PRO A 493 -0.79 -6.50 0.25
N LEU A 494 -0.64 -6.02 1.50
CA LEU A 494 -1.61 -5.15 2.15
C LEU A 494 -1.55 -3.71 1.61
N GLU A 495 -2.73 -3.12 1.41
CA GLU A 495 -2.86 -1.74 0.96
C GLU A 495 -2.67 -0.74 2.10
N PHE A 496 -2.00 0.37 1.78
CA PHE A 496 -1.92 1.49 2.69
C PHE A 496 -3.32 2.08 2.96
N GLN A 497 -3.59 2.46 4.21
CA GLN A 497 -4.87 3.06 4.61
C GLN A 497 -4.97 4.54 4.20
N PRO A 498 -6.16 5.05 3.82
CA PRO A 498 -7.40 4.32 3.62
C PRO A 498 -7.38 3.49 2.33
N ARG A 499 -7.62 2.18 2.43
CA ARG A 499 -7.43 1.24 1.31
C ARG A 499 -8.27 1.59 0.09
N VAL A 500 -9.46 2.15 0.31
CA VAL A 500 -10.40 2.55 -0.75
C VAL A 500 -9.86 3.66 -1.66
N ILE A 501 -8.99 4.55 -1.17
CA ILE A 501 -8.37 5.63 -1.98
C ILE A 501 -6.94 5.29 -2.41
N ASN A 502 -6.29 4.34 -1.74
CA ASN A 502 -4.92 3.92 -2.01
C ASN A 502 -4.81 2.42 -2.37
N PRO A 503 -5.62 1.88 -3.31
CA PRO A 503 -5.74 0.43 -3.52
C PRO A 503 -4.49 -0.22 -4.12
N LEU A 504 -3.54 0.57 -4.62
CA LEU A 504 -2.33 0.11 -5.30
C LEU A 504 -1.04 0.46 -4.54
N GLU A 505 -1.14 1.19 -3.42
CA GLU A 505 0.02 1.49 -2.56
C GLU A 505 0.19 0.39 -1.50
N SER A 506 1.43 -0.07 -1.30
CA SER A 506 1.75 -0.88 -0.13
C SER A 506 2.05 0.00 1.10
N PHE A 507 2.21 -0.63 2.27
CA PHE A 507 2.70 0.08 3.47
C PHE A 507 4.16 0.58 3.35
N VAL A 508 4.95 0.01 2.44
CA VAL A 508 6.32 0.45 2.16
C VAL A 508 6.28 1.65 1.23
N GLU A 509 6.90 2.76 1.64
CA GLU A 509 6.86 4.01 0.88
C GLU A 509 7.44 3.82 -0.53
N ARG A 510 6.71 4.31 -1.55
CA ARG A 510 7.08 4.21 -2.98
C ARG A 510 7.19 2.79 -3.54
N VAL A 511 6.55 1.81 -2.87
CA VAL A 511 6.34 0.46 -3.40
C VAL A 511 4.85 0.26 -3.70
N TYR A 512 4.56 -0.09 -4.95
CA TYR A 512 3.20 -0.25 -5.48
C TYR A 512 2.97 -1.68 -5.98
N VAL A 513 1.71 -2.10 -6.04
CA VAL A 513 1.33 -3.45 -6.49
C VAL A 513 0.18 -3.36 -7.48
N ILE A 514 0.36 -3.95 -8.66
CA ILE A 514 -0.60 -3.86 -9.78
C ILE A 514 -0.92 -5.24 -10.36
N GLY A 515 -1.93 -5.28 -11.23
CA GLY A 515 -2.36 -6.50 -11.89
C GLY A 515 -2.83 -7.55 -10.89
N THR A 516 -2.55 -8.81 -11.24
CA THR A 516 -2.96 -9.96 -10.43
C THR A 516 -2.06 -10.19 -9.21
N ALA A 517 -0.86 -9.58 -9.14
CA ALA A 517 -0.03 -9.58 -7.94
C ALA A 517 -0.75 -8.92 -6.75
N LYS A 518 -1.62 -7.95 -7.02
CA LYS A 518 -2.42 -7.27 -5.99
C LYS A 518 -3.61 -8.09 -5.49
N GLY A 519 -4.04 -9.07 -6.27
CA GLY A 519 -5.29 -9.82 -6.10
C GLY A 519 -5.97 -10.07 -7.45
N PHE A 520 -6.91 -11.01 -7.48
CA PHE A 520 -7.52 -11.53 -8.70
C PHE A 520 -8.11 -10.43 -9.59
N LYS A 521 -7.57 -10.31 -10.81
CA LYS A 521 -7.99 -9.39 -11.86
C LYS A 521 -7.91 -10.09 -13.21
N ASP A 522 -8.82 -9.75 -14.11
CA ASP A 522 -8.65 -10.13 -15.52
C ASP A 522 -7.60 -9.23 -16.20
N VAL A 523 -7.43 -9.40 -17.52
CA VAL A 523 -6.46 -8.65 -18.32
C VAL A 523 -6.81 -7.16 -18.36
N GLN A 524 -8.09 -6.81 -18.52
CA GLN A 524 -8.53 -5.41 -18.60
C GLN A 524 -8.28 -4.71 -17.26
N GLU A 525 -8.76 -5.28 -16.15
CA GLU A 525 -8.57 -4.74 -14.81
C GLU A 525 -7.08 -4.64 -14.44
N SER A 526 -6.26 -5.56 -14.95
CA SER A 526 -4.81 -5.52 -14.75
C SER A 526 -4.17 -4.33 -15.46
N ILE A 527 -4.57 -4.04 -16.70
CA ILE A 527 -4.12 -2.85 -17.45
C ILE A 527 -4.63 -1.58 -16.76
N GLU A 528 -5.90 -1.52 -16.37
CA GLU A 528 -6.47 -0.37 -15.67
C GLU A 528 -5.72 -0.04 -14.38
N SER A 529 -5.34 -1.06 -13.61
CA SER A 529 -4.52 -0.85 -12.40
C SER A 529 -3.13 -0.28 -12.72
N ALA A 530 -2.54 -0.69 -13.84
CA ALA A 530 -1.24 -0.16 -14.30
C ALA A 530 -1.36 1.31 -14.74
N LEU A 531 -2.42 1.67 -15.47
CA LEU A 531 -2.69 3.05 -15.85
C LEU A 531 -3.00 3.93 -14.64
N GLY A 532 -3.72 3.38 -13.64
CA GLY A 532 -4.09 4.10 -12.42
C GLY A 532 -2.91 4.42 -11.49
N VAL A 533 -1.84 3.60 -11.50
CA VAL A 533 -0.68 3.84 -10.62
C VAL A 533 0.31 4.87 -11.18
N ALA A 534 0.43 5.00 -12.51
CA ALA A 534 1.47 5.82 -13.13
C ALA A 534 1.44 7.32 -12.70
N PRO A 535 0.28 8.02 -12.67
CA PRO A 535 0.22 9.41 -12.21
C PRO A 535 0.64 9.57 -10.74
N LYS A 536 0.42 8.54 -9.93
CA LYS A 536 0.77 8.52 -8.51
C LYS A 536 2.26 8.40 -8.31
N ILE A 537 2.91 7.48 -9.03
CA ILE A 537 4.37 7.34 -9.06
C ILE A 537 5.00 8.64 -9.53
N TYR A 538 4.50 9.24 -10.61
CA TYR A 538 5.00 10.52 -11.11
C TYR A 538 4.90 11.65 -10.07
N LYS A 539 3.79 11.74 -9.34
CA LYS A 539 3.63 12.70 -8.23
C LYS A 539 4.66 12.43 -7.13
N ASP A 540 4.82 11.18 -6.71
CA ASP A 540 5.65 10.81 -5.57
C ASP A 540 7.15 10.97 -5.86
N LEU A 541 7.59 10.70 -7.10
CA LEU A 541 8.97 10.92 -7.54
C LEU A 541 9.38 12.41 -7.63
N LYS A 542 8.44 13.36 -7.52
CA LYS A 542 8.78 14.78 -7.35
C LYS A 542 9.34 15.09 -5.95
N GLY A 543 9.20 14.16 -5.01
CA GLY A 543 9.57 14.36 -3.61
C GLY A 543 8.57 15.23 -2.86
N ARG A 544 8.60 15.15 -1.53
CA ARG A 544 7.78 15.93 -0.61
C ARG A 544 8.65 16.69 0.38
N GLU A 545 8.09 17.75 0.96
CA GLU A 545 8.67 18.44 2.11
C GLU A 545 8.05 17.86 3.39
N LYS A 546 8.80 17.04 4.12
CA LYS A 546 8.33 16.30 5.29
C LYS A 546 8.59 17.07 6.58
N LYS A 547 7.50 17.47 7.23
CA LYS A 547 7.54 18.03 8.60
C LYS A 547 7.88 16.96 9.66
N TYR A 548 7.37 15.74 9.49
CA TYR A 548 7.50 14.66 10.47
C TYR A 548 8.28 13.49 9.86
N TYR A 549 9.40 13.14 10.46
CA TYR A 549 10.24 12.00 10.08
C TYR A 549 11.07 11.56 11.28
N ALA A 550 11.52 10.31 11.28
CA ALA A 550 12.40 9.78 12.30
C ALA A 550 13.83 9.69 11.78
N GLN A 551 14.80 9.95 12.63
CA GLN A 551 16.22 9.77 12.38
C GLN A 551 16.87 9.21 13.64
N ILE A 552 17.95 8.46 13.49
CA ILE A 552 18.66 7.83 14.60
C ILE A 552 19.99 8.54 14.87
N ASP A 553 20.24 8.79 16.14
CA ASP A 553 21.50 9.22 16.71
C ASP A 553 22.35 7.97 16.99
N GLN A 554 23.41 7.77 16.21
CA GLN A 554 24.23 6.56 16.28
C GLN A 554 25.01 6.46 17.59
N ASP A 555 25.32 7.58 18.23
CA ASP A 555 26.11 7.61 19.47
C ASP A 555 25.30 7.11 20.67
N LYS A 556 23.96 7.21 20.59
CA LYS A 556 23.02 6.70 21.61
C LYS A 556 22.44 5.32 21.27
N CYS A 557 22.65 4.84 20.05
CA CYS A 557 22.00 3.62 19.56
C CYS A 557 22.59 2.38 20.25
N SER A 558 21.74 1.64 20.98
CA SER A 558 22.11 0.36 21.60
C SER A 558 22.05 -0.83 20.64
N ARG A 559 21.67 -0.61 19.37
CA ARG A 559 21.58 -1.64 18.32
C ARG A 559 20.67 -2.83 18.67
N CYS A 560 19.66 -2.61 19.51
CA CYS A 560 18.75 -3.66 19.99
C CYS A 560 17.64 -4.07 19.00
N GLU A 561 17.61 -3.49 17.80
CA GLU A 561 16.68 -3.78 16.70
C GLU A 561 15.17 -3.61 17.00
N THR A 562 14.80 -3.13 18.18
CA THR A 562 13.39 -2.91 18.57
C THR A 562 12.64 -2.01 17.58
N CYS A 563 13.33 -0.99 17.05
CA CYS A 563 12.76 -0.09 16.06
C CYS A 563 12.41 -0.80 14.73
N LEU A 564 13.20 -1.79 14.32
CA LEU A 564 13.00 -2.57 13.09
C LEU A 564 11.66 -3.31 13.14
N MET A 565 11.39 -4.01 14.26
CA MET A 565 10.13 -4.72 14.50
C MET A 565 8.92 -3.78 14.60
N CYS A 566 9.13 -2.53 15.00
CA CYS A 566 8.06 -1.55 15.14
C CYS A 566 7.66 -0.87 13.83
N CYS A 567 8.49 -0.90 12.79
CA CYS A 567 8.26 -0.12 11.58
C CYS A 567 7.40 -0.89 10.54
N PRO A 568 6.14 -0.49 10.30
CA PRO A 568 5.32 -1.10 9.26
C PRO A 568 5.68 -0.64 7.84
N HIS A 569 6.56 0.37 7.71
CA HIS A 569 6.83 1.06 6.46
C HIS A 569 8.13 0.61 5.79
N GLY A 570 8.88 -0.29 6.42
CA GLY A 570 10.17 -0.76 5.91
C GLY A 570 11.20 0.37 5.73
N ALA A 571 11.11 1.45 6.52
CA ALA A 571 12.02 2.59 6.47
C ALA A 571 13.30 2.40 7.29
N ILE A 572 13.40 1.27 8.00
CA ILE A 572 14.51 0.95 8.90
C ILE A 572 15.23 -0.27 8.35
N SER A 573 16.55 -0.24 8.32
CA SER A 573 17.40 -1.33 7.84
C SER A 573 18.62 -1.49 8.74
N VAL A 574 19.16 -2.72 8.78
CA VAL A 574 20.46 -3.00 9.40
C VAL A 574 21.51 -2.85 8.30
N LYS A 575 22.45 -1.93 8.51
CA LYS A 575 23.59 -1.69 7.62
C LYS A 575 24.79 -2.50 8.10
N LYS A 576 25.53 -3.06 7.13
CA LYS A 576 26.66 -3.95 7.41
C LYS A 576 27.93 -3.16 7.67
N GLY A 577 28.54 -3.40 8.83
CA GLY A 577 29.88 -2.92 9.18
C GLY A 577 30.99 -3.80 8.63
N LYS A 578 32.24 -3.58 9.08
CA LYS A 578 33.37 -4.44 8.72
C LYS A 578 33.23 -5.82 9.35
N THR A 579 32.79 -5.85 10.60
CA THR A 579 32.40 -7.07 11.30
C THR A 579 30.90 -7.02 11.64
N PRO A 580 30.26 -8.16 11.98
CA PRO A 580 28.87 -8.17 12.44
C PRO A 580 28.62 -7.27 13.66
N GLU A 581 29.61 -7.11 14.53
CA GLU A 581 29.54 -6.24 15.71
C GLU A 581 29.53 -4.75 15.32
N ASP A 582 30.06 -4.40 14.14
CA ASP A 582 30.07 -3.04 13.58
C ASP A 582 28.76 -2.67 12.87
N ASN A 583 27.81 -3.59 12.75
CA ASN A 583 26.52 -3.30 12.13
C ASN A 583 25.82 -2.15 12.86
N TRP A 584 25.15 -1.29 12.09
CA TRP A 584 24.38 -0.18 12.65
C TRP A 584 22.97 -0.19 12.09
N ILE A 585 22.05 0.41 12.84
CA ILE A 585 20.67 0.56 12.41
C ILE A 585 20.53 1.91 11.74
N GLU A 586 19.94 1.94 10.55
CA GLU A 586 19.65 3.17 9.83
C GLU A 586 18.13 3.33 9.68
N ILE A 587 17.65 4.55 9.91
CA ILE A 587 16.29 4.98 9.55
C ILE A 587 16.42 5.94 8.39
N ASP A 588 15.90 5.57 7.23
CA ASP A 588 15.88 6.44 6.05
C ASP A 588 14.71 7.43 6.15
N PRO A 589 14.98 8.74 6.33
CA PRO A 589 13.92 9.74 6.46
C PRO A 589 13.07 9.90 5.18
N ASN A 590 13.62 9.56 4.00
CA ASN A 590 12.90 9.59 2.73
C ASN A 590 11.92 8.42 2.58
N LEU A 591 12.13 7.30 3.29
CA LEU A 591 11.17 6.20 3.36
C LEU A 591 10.25 6.27 4.59
N CYS A 592 10.60 7.09 5.58
CA CYS A 592 9.79 7.29 6.78
C CYS A 592 8.45 7.99 6.45
N ARG A 593 7.32 7.39 6.83
CA ARG A 593 5.98 8.02 6.75
C ARG A 593 5.64 8.93 7.95
N GLY A 594 6.58 9.13 8.88
CA GLY A 594 6.42 10.02 10.03
C GLY A 594 5.38 9.55 11.04
N CYS A 595 5.34 8.25 11.34
CA CYS A 595 4.38 7.66 12.27
C CYS A 595 4.81 7.73 13.74
N GLY A 596 6.11 7.81 14.02
CA GLY A 596 6.69 7.89 15.38
C GLY A 596 6.71 6.60 16.20
N LEU A 597 6.34 5.43 15.62
CA LEU A 597 6.30 4.16 16.36
C LEU A 597 7.69 3.76 16.88
N CYS A 598 8.71 3.84 16.03
CA CYS A 598 10.09 3.50 16.40
C CYS A 598 10.64 4.44 17.47
N TYR A 599 10.31 5.74 17.38
CA TYR A 599 10.69 6.77 18.34
C TYR A 599 10.20 6.44 19.75
N ALA A 600 8.90 6.19 19.91
CA ALA A 600 8.32 5.85 21.20
C ALA A 600 8.73 4.45 21.71
N ALA A 601 9.26 3.59 20.84
CA ALA A 601 9.72 2.24 21.20
C ALA A 601 11.21 2.19 21.55
N CYS A 602 12.00 3.22 21.26
CA CYS A 602 13.45 3.19 21.44
C CYS A 602 13.81 3.22 22.94
N PRO A 603 14.38 2.15 23.50
CA PRO A 603 14.72 2.13 24.93
C PRO A 603 15.88 3.07 25.27
N SER A 604 16.83 3.26 24.35
CA SER A 604 17.98 4.14 24.57
C SER A 604 17.74 5.59 24.14
N LYS A 605 16.51 5.94 23.74
CA LYS A 605 16.14 7.30 23.27
C LYS A 605 17.09 7.86 22.20
N ALA A 606 17.58 6.96 21.35
CA ALA A 606 18.48 7.28 20.24
C ALA A 606 17.74 7.81 19.02
N ILE A 607 16.41 7.65 18.94
CA ILE A 607 15.65 8.10 17.79
C ILE A 607 15.11 9.49 18.08
N ASN A 608 15.32 10.42 17.15
CA ASN A 608 14.72 11.75 17.11
C ASN A 608 13.48 11.71 16.20
N PHE A 609 12.41 12.41 16.57
CA PHE A 609 11.17 12.47 15.78
C PHE A 609 10.80 13.91 15.48
N SER A 610 11.29 14.39 14.35
CA SER A 610 11.21 15.79 13.93
C SER A 610 9.81 16.38 14.13
N ASN A 611 9.76 17.50 14.84
CA ASN A 611 8.57 18.33 15.10
C ASN A 611 7.46 17.68 15.94
N LEU A 612 7.73 16.57 16.64
CA LEU A 612 6.81 15.97 17.60
C LEU A 612 7.53 15.16 18.70
N GLU A 613 8.65 15.68 19.20
CA GLU A 613 9.39 15.03 20.29
C GLU A 613 8.74 15.24 21.65
N ASP A 614 9.18 14.45 22.64
CA ASP A 614 8.65 14.40 24.00
C ASP A 614 8.71 15.80 24.65
N GLU A 615 9.85 16.49 24.51
CA GLU A 615 10.02 17.86 25.02
C GLU A 615 9.03 18.84 24.40
N GLN A 616 8.79 18.76 23.09
CA GLN A 616 7.84 19.66 22.43
C GLN A 616 6.42 19.46 22.95
N ILE A 617 6.01 18.20 23.18
CA ILE A 617 4.72 17.88 23.79
C ILE A 617 4.65 18.47 25.20
N LEU A 618 5.68 18.27 26.02
CA LEU A 618 5.73 18.79 27.39
C LEU A 618 5.63 20.33 27.42
N LYS A 619 6.33 21.04 26.53
CA LYS A 619 6.24 22.50 26.40
C LYS A 619 4.83 22.99 26.06
N MET A 620 4.09 22.25 25.22
CA MET A 620 2.68 22.56 24.98
C MET A 620 1.84 22.35 26.25
N VAL A 621 2.05 21.24 26.96
CA VAL A 621 1.23 20.89 28.13
C VAL A 621 1.47 21.85 29.31
N GLU A 622 2.69 22.34 29.50
CA GLU A 622 3.06 23.37 30.48
C GLU A 622 2.20 24.64 30.39
N VAL A 623 1.67 24.95 29.20
CA VAL A 623 0.86 26.14 28.94
C VAL A 623 -0.60 25.83 28.60
N ALA A 624 -1.00 24.56 28.58
CA ALA A 624 -2.30 24.12 28.05
C ALA A 624 -3.51 24.58 28.89
N PHE A 625 -3.31 24.93 30.17
CA PHE A 625 -4.40 25.26 31.10
C PHE A 625 -4.14 26.55 31.90
N LYS A 626 -3.32 27.47 31.39
CA LYS A 626 -2.94 28.70 32.12
C LYS A 626 -4.12 29.62 32.41
N HIS A 627 -5.11 29.65 31.53
CA HIS A 627 -6.29 30.49 31.66
C HIS A 627 -7.52 29.72 32.15
N LEU A 628 -7.38 28.43 32.50
CA LEU A 628 -8.46 27.65 33.10
C LEU A 628 -8.66 28.07 34.57
N PRO A 629 -9.91 28.24 35.04
CA PRO A 629 -10.19 28.40 36.47
C PRO A 629 -9.60 27.26 37.32
N LYS A 630 -9.00 27.60 38.47
CA LYS A 630 -8.22 26.66 39.31
C LYS A 630 -9.04 25.51 39.91
N ASP A 631 -10.34 25.74 40.09
CA ASP A 631 -11.32 24.81 40.64
C ASP A 631 -11.61 23.64 39.69
N LYS A 632 -11.56 23.85 38.37
CA LYS A 632 -11.87 22.80 37.39
C LYS A 632 -10.73 21.75 37.24
N PRO A 633 -11.01 20.45 37.08
CA PRO A 633 -9.99 19.45 36.77
C PRO A 633 -9.46 19.65 35.35
N ARG A 634 -8.23 19.25 35.02
CA ARG A 634 -7.62 19.46 33.70
C ARG A 634 -7.64 18.17 32.88
N ILE A 635 -8.31 18.19 31.72
CA ILE A 635 -8.45 17.03 30.84
C ILE A 635 -7.66 17.25 29.56
N LEU A 636 -6.64 16.42 29.34
CA LEU A 636 -5.80 16.45 28.15
C LEU A 636 -6.11 15.25 27.26
N ALA A 637 -6.35 15.45 25.97
CA ALA A 637 -6.44 14.34 25.01
C ALA A 637 -5.34 14.37 23.95
N PHE A 638 -4.66 13.24 23.78
CA PHE A 638 -3.79 12.97 22.65
C PHE A 638 -4.59 12.30 21.55
N LEU A 639 -4.74 13.00 20.43
CA LEU A 639 -5.58 12.57 19.32
C LEU A 639 -4.72 12.16 18.13
N CYS A 640 -4.80 10.89 17.75
CA CYS A 640 -4.23 10.41 16.49
C CYS A 640 -4.79 11.21 15.30
N TYR A 641 -3.90 11.79 14.50
CA TYR A 641 -4.21 12.62 13.34
C TYR A 641 -5.18 11.95 12.37
N TRP A 642 -4.98 10.66 12.09
CA TRP A 642 -5.73 9.95 11.05
C TRP A 642 -7.21 9.81 11.36
N CYS A 643 -7.55 9.46 12.61
CA CYS A 643 -8.92 9.16 13.00
C CYS A 643 -9.44 10.06 14.12
N ALA A 644 -8.83 9.98 15.31
CA ALA A 644 -9.36 10.64 16.50
C ALA A 644 -9.40 12.17 16.40
N TYR A 645 -8.44 12.80 15.72
CA TYR A 645 -8.46 14.26 15.50
C TYR A 645 -9.63 14.68 14.58
N GLY A 646 -9.90 13.89 13.52
CA GLY A 646 -11.06 14.12 12.67
C GLY A 646 -12.39 13.87 13.39
N ALA A 647 -12.43 12.88 14.29
CA ALA A 647 -13.58 12.66 15.16
C ALA A 647 -13.82 13.85 16.09
N ALA A 648 -12.75 14.45 16.63
CA ALA A 648 -12.85 15.64 17.47
C ALA A 648 -13.36 16.86 16.69
N ASP A 649 -12.97 17.02 15.43
CA ASP A 649 -13.54 18.05 14.56
C ASP A 649 -15.04 17.83 14.35
N LEU A 650 -15.47 16.57 14.15
CA LEU A 650 -16.88 16.23 13.97
C LEU A 650 -17.72 16.42 15.24
N MET A 651 -17.14 16.43 16.44
CA MET A 651 -17.87 16.83 17.65
C MET A 651 -18.42 18.26 17.49
N GLY A 652 -17.59 19.19 17.00
CA GLY A 652 -17.99 20.57 16.76
C GLY A 652 -19.02 20.70 15.63
N VAL A 653 -18.78 20.02 14.50
CA VAL A 653 -19.69 20.05 13.35
C VAL A 653 -21.09 19.52 13.72
N ASN A 654 -21.18 18.53 14.61
CA ASN A 654 -22.45 17.96 15.07
C ASN A 654 -22.99 18.64 16.34
N GLY A 655 -22.39 19.74 16.80
CA GLY A 655 -22.91 20.55 17.90
C GLY A 655 -22.78 19.95 19.30
N GLU A 656 -21.88 18.99 19.51
CA GLU A 656 -21.62 18.40 20.83
C GLU A 656 -21.08 19.44 21.81
N LYS A 657 -21.60 19.46 23.04
CA LYS A 657 -21.14 20.38 24.09
C LYS A 657 -20.27 19.68 25.12
N LEU A 658 -19.05 20.19 25.29
CA LEU A 658 -18.01 19.62 26.13
C LEU A 658 -17.60 20.60 27.22
N PRO A 659 -17.09 20.09 28.36
CA PRO A 659 -16.64 20.95 29.44
C PRO A 659 -15.40 21.77 29.01
N GLU A 660 -15.28 23.03 29.48
CA GLU A 660 -14.28 23.98 28.98
C GLU A 660 -12.85 23.69 29.48
N ASN A 661 -12.72 22.74 30.40
CA ASN A 661 -11.47 22.24 30.97
C ASN A 661 -10.79 21.16 30.13
N PHE A 662 -11.23 21.00 28.88
CA PHE A 662 -10.70 20.06 27.92
C PHE A 662 -9.72 20.72 26.92
N ARG A 663 -8.54 20.11 26.73
CA ARG A 663 -7.55 20.47 25.70
C ARG A 663 -7.14 19.24 24.90
N SER A 664 -6.85 19.43 23.63
CA SER A 664 -6.36 18.37 22.74
C SER A 664 -4.96 18.69 22.20
N ILE A 665 -4.13 17.66 22.05
CA ILE A 665 -2.87 17.70 21.32
C ILE A 665 -2.96 16.68 20.17
N ARG A 666 -2.70 17.17 18.96
CA ARG A 666 -2.65 16.35 17.75
C ARG A 666 -1.30 15.63 17.68
N VAL A 667 -1.34 14.31 17.68
CA VAL A 667 -0.17 13.44 17.45
C VAL A 667 -0.29 12.73 16.11
N ARG A 668 0.84 12.35 15.48
CA ARG A 668 0.81 11.68 14.17
C ARG A 668 0.18 10.29 14.26
N CYS A 669 0.57 9.54 15.26
CA CYS A 669 -0.04 8.27 15.65
C CYS A 669 -0.20 8.26 17.17
N SER A 670 -1.19 7.56 17.70
CA SER A 670 -1.27 7.32 19.14
C SER A 670 -0.01 6.64 19.67
N ALA A 671 0.59 5.72 18.92
CA ALA A 671 1.86 5.07 19.28
C ALA A 671 3.12 5.94 19.11
N SER A 672 3.00 7.19 18.65
CA SER A 672 4.12 8.14 18.73
C SER A 672 4.28 8.74 20.13
N LEU A 673 3.28 8.58 21.00
CA LEU A 673 3.31 9.09 22.37
C LEU A 673 4.05 8.09 23.28
N SER A 674 5.19 8.52 23.82
CA SER A 674 5.94 7.72 24.80
C SER A 674 5.18 7.69 26.14
N LEU A 675 5.34 6.59 26.89
CA LEU A 675 4.80 6.50 28.26
C LEU A 675 5.49 7.47 29.21
N GLU A 676 6.74 7.81 28.93
CA GLU A 676 7.52 8.75 29.72
C GLU A 676 6.92 10.16 29.70
N VAL A 677 6.45 10.64 28.55
CA VAL A 677 5.73 11.92 28.46
C VAL A 677 4.46 11.90 29.30
N ILE A 678 3.70 10.81 29.26
CA ILE A 678 2.48 10.68 30.07
C ILE A 678 2.84 10.72 31.57
N ASN A 679 3.86 9.95 31.98
CA ASN A 679 4.35 9.94 33.34
C ASN A 679 4.84 11.31 33.81
N GLU A 680 5.56 12.04 32.96
CA GLU A 680 6.09 13.36 33.28
C GLU A 680 4.97 14.39 33.44
N ILE A 681 3.93 14.35 32.58
CA ILE A 681 2.74 15.18 32.70
C ILE A 681 2.03 14.94 34.03
N LEU A 682 1.89 13.67 34.44
CA LEU A 682 1.24 13.30 35.69
C LEU A 682 2.09 13.70 36.90
N SER A 683 3.39 13.42 36.87
CA SER A 683 4.34 13.66 37.97
C SER A 683 4.52 15.16 38.23
N ARG A 684 4.57 15.97 37.18
CA ARG A 684 4.59 17.44 37.28
C ARG A 684 3.21 18.05 37.52
N ASN A 685 2.19 17.23 37.74
CA ASN A 685 0.82 17.64 37.98
C ASN A 685 0.31 18.64 36.92
N LEU A 686 0.57 18.40 35.64
CA LEU A 686 0.16 19.30 34.55
C LEU A 686 -1.24 18.98 34.01
N ALA A 687 -1.71 17.74 34.19
CA ALA A 687 -3.08 17.31 33.89
C ALA A 687 -3.64 16.42 35.01
N ASP A 688 -4.97 16.33 35.10
CA ASP A 688 -5.68 15.48 36.06
C ASP A 688 -6.23 14.21 35.39
N GLY A 689 -6.65 14.32 34.13
CA GLY A 689 -7.00 13.18 33.29
C GLY A 689 -6.38 13.27 31.90
N ILE A 690 -5.98 12.11 31.37
CA ILE A 690 -5.37 11.96 30.05
C ILE A 690 -6.17 10.93 29.24
N ILE A 691 -6.63 11.33 28.06
CA ILE A 691 -7.22 10.42 27.07
C ILE A 691 -6.23 10.25 25.92
N VAL A 692 -5.89 9.01 25.58
CA VAL A 692 -5.13 8.68 24.37
C VAL A 692 -6.08 7.99 23.40
N ALA A 693 -6.37 8.64 22.27
CA ALA A 693 -7.34 8.16 21.29
C ALA A 693 -6.66 7.78 19.96
N GLY A 694 -6.80 6.51 19.57
CA GLY A 694 -6.20 5.91 18.37
C GLY A 694 -7.23 5.45 17.34
N CYS A 695 -6.72 4.98 16.19
CA CYS A 695 -7.56 4.40 15.13
C CYS A 695 -8.29 3.14 15.62
N PRO A 696 -9.50 2.83 15.10
CA PRO A 696 -10.22 1.61 15.43
C PRO A 696 -9.41 0.34 15.18
N GLU A 697 -9.81 -0.74 15.83
CA GLU A 697 -9.33 -2.09 15.56
C GLU A 697 -9.40 -2.41 14.07
N HIS A 698 -8.39 -3.13 13.58
CA HIS A 698 -8.21 -3.53 12.18
C HIS A 698 -8.15 -2.39 11.13
N ASN A 699 -8.22 -1.12 11.58
CA ASN A 699 -8.23 0.07 10.72
C ASN A 699 -7.11 1.07 11.06
N CYS A 700 -6.02 0.57 11.66
CA CYS A 700 -4.85 1.39 11.93
C CYS A 700 -4.14 1.80 10.64
N HIS A 701 -3.80 3.08 10.52
CA HIS A 701 -3.06 3.61 9.36
C HIS A 701 -1.57 3.23 9.37
N HIS A 702 -1.10 2.63 10.47
CA HIS A 702 0.26 2.15 10.65
C HIS A 702 0.25 0.69 11.13
N VAL A 703 -0.67 -0.11 10.57
CA VAL A 703 -0.89 -1.55 10.78
C VAL A 703 -1.27 -1.95 12.22
N TRP A 704 -0.38 -1.76 13.20
CA TRP A 704 -0.56 -2.17 14.60
C TRP A 704 -0.28 -1.07 15.63
N GLY A 705 -0.04 0.17 15.19
CA GLY A 705 0.27 1.28 16.11
C GLY A 705 -0.83 1.59 17.15
N ASN A 706 -2.07 1.17 16.92
CA ASN A 706 -3.15 1.29 17.91
C ASN A 706 -2.99 0.22 19.01
N TYR A 707 -2.79 -1.04 18.64
CA TYR A 707 -2.58 -2.16 19.57
C TYR A 707 -1.32 -2.00 20.42
N MET A 708 -0.24 -1.46 19.84
CA MET A 708 0.96 -1.12 20.61
C MET A 708 0.66 -0.11 21.72
N GLN A 709 -0.13 0.92 21.43
CA GLN A 709 -0.42 1.96 22.40
C GLN A 709 -1.41 1.48 23.46
N GLU A 710 -2.41 0.69 23.09
CA GLU A 710 -3.32 0.05 24.04
C GLU A 710 -2.55 -0.68 25.15
N ARG A 711 -1.71 -1.64 24.76
CA ARG A 711 -0.93 -2.45 25.71
C ARG A 711 -0.04 -1.60 26.61
N ARG A 712 0.58 -0.56 26.04
CA ARG A 712 1.42 0.39 26.80
C ARG A 712 0.60 1.15 27.85
N ILE A 713 -0.60 1.61 27.52
CA ILE A 713 -1.47 2.32 28.46
C ILE A 713 -2.02 1.37 29.53
N GLU A 714 -2.34 0.13 29.18
CA GLU A 714 -2.74 -0.90 30.15
C GLU A 714 -1.63 -1.16 31.19
N MET A 715 -0.39 -1.35 30.73
CA MET A 715 0.77 -1.52 31.61
C MET A 715 1.02 -0.29 32.50
N LEU A 716 0.85 0.92 31.95
CA LEU A 716 0.98 2.15 32.71
C LEU A 716 -0.09 2.23 33.80
N ASN A 717 -1.35 1.96 33.48
CA ASN A 717 -2.44 2.02 34.45
C ASN A 717 -2.24 1.02 35.59
N GLU A 718 -1.75 -0.18 35.28
CA GLU A 718 -1.41 -1.16 36.31
C GLU A 718 -0.27 -0.66 37.21
N SER A 719 0.75 -0.02 36.63
CA SER A 719 1.84 0.59 37.40
C SER A 719 1.35 1.72 38.32
N LEU A 720 0.48 2.60 37.81
CA LEU A 720 -0.11 3.69 38.60
C LEU A 720 -0.95 3.15 39.78
N ARG A 721 -1.70 2.06 39.55
CA ARG A 721 -2.48 1.37 40.58
C ARG A 721 -1.60 0.81 41.69
N LEU A 722 -0.50 0.15 41.32
CA LEU A 722 0.46 -0.42 42.28
C LEU A 722 1.18 0.68 43.09
N LEU A 723 1.40 1.86 42.50
CA LEU A 723 1.98 3.03 43.18
C LEU A 723 0.95 3.82 44.02
N GLY A 724 -0.32 3.40 44.06
CA GLY A 724 -1.38 4.07 44.83
C GLY A 724 -1.86 5.40 44.23
N VAL A 725 -1.57 5.68 42.95
CA VAL A 725 -2.00 6.90 42.26
C VAL A 725 -3.47 6.77 41.85
N ASN A 726 -4.39 7.13 42.76
CA ASN A 726 -5.83 6.94 42.56
C ASN A 726 -6.58 8.21 42.09
N ASN A 727 -5.91 9.37 42.12
CA ASN A 727 -6.51 10.68 41.78
C ASN A 727 -6.20 11.14 40.34
N LYS A 728 -5.52 10.32 39.55
CA LYS A 728 -5.19 10.58 38.13
C LYS A 728 -5.76 9.46 37.26
N LEU A 729 -6.21 9.81 36.06
CA LEU A 729 -6.82 8.85 35.14
C LEU A 729 -6.14 8.90 33.77
N VAL A 730 -5.64 7.77 33.29
CA VAL A 730 -5.18 7.62 31.90
C VAL A 730 -6.07 6.62 31.19
N LYS A 731 -6.63 7.01 30.05
CA LYS A 731 -7.61 6.19 29.31
C LYS A 731 -7.21 6.00 27.86
N TRP A 732 -7.20 4.76 27.41
CA TRP A 732 -7.11 4.40 26.00
C TRP A 732 -8.51 4.38 25.35
N GLU A 733 -8.62 4.86 24.11
CA GLU A 733 -9.85 4.83 23.33
C GLU A 733 -9.61 4.52 21.84
N TYR A 734 -10.31 3.51 21.34
CA TYR A 734 -10.49 3.27 19.90
C TYR A 734 -11.53 4.23 19.32
N ILE A 735 -11.07 5.22 18.55
CA ILE A 735 -11.89 6.29 17.94
C ILE A 735 -11.63 6.38 16.44
N GLY A 736 -12.59 5.90 15.65
CA GLY A 736 -12.70 6.20 14.23
C GLY A 736 -13.28 7.59 14.01
N VAL A 737 -13.10 8.15 12.81
CA VAL A 737 -13.74 9.42 12.41
C VAL A 737 -15.25 9.43 12.71
N PRO A 738 -16.06 8.40 12.39
CA PRO A 738 -17.49 8.41 12.69
C PRO A 738 -17.82 8.25 14.19
N ASN A 739 -16.84 7.92 15.05
CA ASN A 739 -17.05 7.68 16.48
C ASN A 739 -16.91 8.96 17.34
N TRP A 740 -17.23 10.13 16.79
CA TRP A 740 -17.14 11.41 17.49
C TRP A 740 -18.00 11.45 18.76
N LYS A 741 -19.21 10.85 18.77
CA LYS A 741 -20.03 10.71 19.99
C LYS A 741 -19.33 9.92 21.10
N LYS A 742 -18.62 8.84 20.73
CA LYS A 742 -17.87 8.02 21.68
C LYS A 742 -16.76 8.84 22.33
N LEU A 743 -16.02 9.64 21.54
CA LEU A 743 -14.99 10.54 22.06
C LEU A 743 -15.58 11.61 23.00
N ALA A 744 -16.68 12.26 22.59
CA ALA A 744 -17.38 13.25 23.41
C ALA A 744 -17.81 12.68 24.77
N ASN A 745 -18.43 11.49 24.74
CA ASN A 745 -18.86 10.80 25.96
C ASN A 745 -17.68 10.39 26.84
N SER A 746 -16.56 10.00 26.24
CA SER A 746 -15.35 9.67 26.99
C SER A 746 -14.80 10.89 27.75
N ILE A 747 -14.80 12.07 27.12
CA ILE A 747 -14.40 13.33 27.74
C ILE A 747 -15.37 13.72 28.87
N ARG A 748 -16.69 13.67 28.64
CA ARG A 748 -17.70 13.99 29.67
C ARG A 748 -17.59 13.06 30.88
N LYS A 749 -17.49 11.76 30.64
CA LYS A 749 -17.34 10.76 31.71
C LYS A 749 -16.05 11.00 32.50
N MET A 750 -14.95 11.32 31.85
CA MET A 750 -13.71 11.67 32.55
C MET A 750 -13.88 12.93 33.42
N ASN A 751 -14.56 13.96 32.91
CA ASN A 751 -14.87 15.16 33.68
C ASN A 751 -15.71 14.85 34.92
N GLU A 752 -16.79 14.09 34.78
CA GLU A 752 -17.66 13.70 35.90
C GLU A 752 -16.88 12.97 37.00
N VAL A 753 -16.00 12.04 36.64
CA VAL A 753 -15.19 11.29 37.61
C VAL A 753 -14.17 12.20 38.30
N LEU A 754 -13.46 13.05 37.54
CA LEU A 754 -12.44 13.94 38.12
C LEU A 754 -13.03 15.03 39.00
N THR A 755 -14.20 15.56 38.66
CA THR A 755 -14.90 16.55 39.50
C THR A 755 -15.25 15.93 40.85
N LYS A 756 -15.84 14.73 40.87
CA LYS A 756 -16.13 13.99 42.11
C LYS A 756 -14.87 13.73 42.94
N LEU A 757 -13.78 13.28 42.30
CA LEU A 757 -12.50 13.06 42.98
C LEU A 757 -11.91 14.34 43.57
N LYS A 758 -12.09 15.49 42.92
CA LYS A 758 -11.67 16.78 43.49
C LYS A 758 -12.54 17.14 44.69
N GLU A 759 -13.86 17.04 44.57
CA GLU A 759 -14.81 17.33 45.66
C GLU A 759 -14.52 16.47 46.90
N ASP A 760 -14.31 15.17 46.75
CA ASP A 760 -14.01 14.25 47.87
C ASP A 760 -12.67 14.54 48.56
N ASN A 761 -11.67 15.04 47.82
CA ASN A 761 -10.38 15.44 48.40
C ASN A 761 -10.44 16.79 49.12
N TYR A 762 -11.36 17.69 48.74
CA TYR A 762 -11.60 18.94 49.46
C TYR A 762 -12.33 18.74 50.80
N VAL A 763 -13.07 17.64 50.97
CA VAL A 763 -13.78 17.33 52.23
C VAL A 763 -12.87 16.62 53.26
N LYS A 764 -11.72 16.10 52.83
CA LYS A 764 -10.76 15.38 53.69
C LYS A 764 -9.48 16.16 54.05
N ALA A 765 -9.30 17.36 53.49
CA ALA A 765 -8.21 18.29 53.81
C ALA A 765 -8.75 19.44 54.65
#